data_AF-A0A926PD38-F1
#
_entry.id   AF-A0A926PD38-F1
#
_cell.length_a   1.000
_cell.length_b   1.000
_cell.length_c   1.000
_cell.angle_alpha   90.00
_cell.angle_beta   90.00
_cell.angle_gamma   90.00
#
_symmetry.space_group_name_H-M   'P 1'
#
loop_
_entity.id
_entity.type
_entity.pdbx_description
1 polymer ?
#
loop_
_entity_poly.entity_id
_entity_poly.type
_entity_poly.pdbx_seq_one_letter_code
_entity_poly.pdbx_strand_id
1 'polypeptide(L)'
;MQPKELKKYRYELKINLCKRVSSIKAKQRQSANTEHLLVGLLIFFAQAQIANAQADLSRETAPIFTPRLGIGYTSEEASIENFFTFESFFPLQQTLGGNLTFLEGKLLLSTPNRALGGNVTLGHRFFDQSANRIWGGYLSYDYRNTGSAVFNQLGVGIESLGEDWDFRANAYLPLSNTRSQISQTYPGTVFFEQNTLQLDRVSQFQSALAGFDMEVGTRLASLGDGSLRNYLGLYYYNGEGTSGYLGIRNRLVGELSNNLRLGLTVQNDSHFGTNVVFDIGINFGGIQRRNPRDNQHPLLVRLGEPVERQASILVDNQTVRDSEPAIDPSTNQPFRFQHVNLELSTVSDLVENPLGGVAINTGTFENPFSTVAGALAASQPNDLVYVQSSTNAKIPSFVLPERVSILSNGPVQLLDTNQLGSVQLPLSGTGILPRVTGAITLGGNQTVSGFAIKTTGRSAIRGTQISNVTIQDNTINSLYEGIYLINAINPVIANNNVDGSIYLQNATGTATVVNNTVRHTATANPVESYIHVRNDQGELNIAIARNTVEGNPSLRNSDGINISVCTEQIQCTSPTRLSVQILNNTVTNLGNPALIPRGKADGIDFNQGNYAQVNTIISGNTIQNIEDRAITIRSVAEGEAVQLTGTISSNQINNFRRDGIFLDFVGSSTVEISTSGNHVSNHNYPDSIGITALTTGTSQLQLLLESNTVDQADINAIYIHATDSSKIDTSVQLNSLTTDNLKVVSSENANLCLQLDSNISNASMNLTQRDFSTFHRESHVSEINTQRINSKGTLTEVPRRTCGWP
;
A
#
# COMPACT_ATOMS: atom_id res chain seq x y z
N MET A 1 40.09 23.89 -7.74
CA MET A 1 38.62 24.03 -7.87
C MET A 1 38.30 25.41 -8.42
N GLN A 2 37.49 25.44 -9.48
CA GLN A 2 37.19 26.60 -10.33
C GLN A 2 36.16 27.58 -9.71
N PRO A 3 36.02 28.82 -10.24
CA PRO A 3 35.22 29.92 -9.70
C PRO A 3 33.68 29.78 -9.84
N LYS A 4 33.15 28.55 -9.87
CA LYS A 4 31.71 28.26 -9.99
C LYS A 4 31.03 27.87 -8.66
N GLU A 5 31.79 27.39 -7.68
CA GLU A 5 31.27 26.95 -6.37
C GLU A 5 30.88 28.12 -5.43
N LEU A 6 31.56 29.27 -5.50
CA LEU A 6 31.22 30.46 -4.68
C LEU A 6 29.95 31.20 -5.14
N LYS A 7 29.47 30.97 -6.37
CA LYS A 7 28.24 31.59 -6.87
C LYS A 7 26.98 30.84 -6.42
N LYS A 8 27.06 29.53 -6.18
CA LYS A 8 25.91 28.70 -5.79
C LYS A 8 25.57 28.88 -4.30
N TYR A 9 26.56 28.92 -3.42
CA TYR A 9 26.38 29.24 -2.00
C TYR A 9 25.89 30.68 -1.75
N ARG A 10 26.28 31.67 -2.58
CA ARG A 10 25.76 33.04 -2.51
C ARG A 10 24.33 33.18 -3.04
N TYR A 11 23.84 32.25 -3.86
CA TYR A 11 22.47 32.27 -4.38
C TYR A 11 21.48 31.62 -3.40
N GLU A 12 21.84 30.49 -2.77
CA GLU A 12 20.96 29.84 -1.79
C GLU A 12 20.83 30.60 -0.47
N LEU A 13 21.90 31.25 0.01
CA LEU A 13 21.80 32.16 1.15
C LEU A 13 20.97 33.42 0.80
N LYS A 14 21.05 33.93 -0.44
CA LYS A 14 20.24 35.08 -0.87
C LYS A 14 18.77 34.73 -1.05
N ILE A 15 18.41 33.52 -1.47
CA ILE A 15 17.02 33.09 -1.65
C ILE A 15 16.35 32.81 -0.30
N ASN A 16 17.03 32.14 0.64
CA ASN A 16 16.48 31.90 1.97
C ASN A 16 16.44 33.17 2.84
N LEU A 17 17.41 34.08 2.69
CA LEU A 17 17.36 35.39 3.34
C LEU A 17 16.34 36.32 2.66
N CYS A 18 16.13 36.26 1.33
CA CYS A 18 15.05 37.00 0.67
C CYS A 18 13.65 36.45 0.98
N LYS A 19 13.48 35.14 1.19
CA LYS A 19 12.19 34.56 1.61
C LYS A 19 11.85 34.92 3.06
N ARG A 20 12.81 34.91 4.00
CA ARG A 20 12.59 35.38 5.38
C ARG A 20 12.48 36.91 5.49
N VAL A 21 13.24 37.68 4.72
CA VAL A 21 13.17 39.15 4.74
C VAL A 21 11.94 39.66 3.98
N SER A 22 11.44 38.95 2.95
CA SER A 22 10.15 39.28 2.31
C SER A 22 8.96 38.88 3.17
N SER A 23 8.99 37.76 3.90
CA SER A 23 7.92 37.40 4.85
C SER A 23 7.87 38.33 6.06
N ILE A 24 9.03 38.81 6.54
CA ILE A 24 9.12 39.79 7.64
C ILE A 24 8.77 41.20 7.14
N LYS A 25 9.21 41.61 5.93
CA LYS A 25 8.81 42.90 5.33
C LYS A 25 7.34 42.93 4.89
N ALA A 26 6.75 41.80 4.50
CA ALA A 26 5.31 41.71 4.20
C ALA A 26 4.48 41.75 5.49
N LYS A 27 4.89 41.06 6.56
CA LYS A 27 4.26 41.18 7.89
C LYS A 27 4.41 42.58 8.49
N GLN A 28 5.58 43.22 8.37
CA GLN A 28 5.80 44.58 8.87
C GLN A 28 5.15 45.66 7.99
N ARG A 29 5.07 45.50 6.65
CA ARG A 29 4.28 46.39 5.79
C ARG A 29 2.78 46.21 6.00
N GLN A 30 2.30 45.00 6.27
CA GLN A 30 0.91 44.78 6.66
C GLN A 30 0.62 45.50 7.98
N SER A 31 1.39 45.28 9.06
CA SER A 31 1.09 45.95 10.34
C SER A 31 1.24 47.47 10.27
N ALA A 32 2.21 48.01 9.53
CA ALA A 32 2.37 49.46 9.36
C ALA A 32 1.25 50.07 8.49
N ASN A 33 0.76 49.37 7.47
CA ASN A 33 -0.36 49.84 6.67
C ASN A 33 -1.69 49.75 7.43
N THR A 34 -1.89 48.74 8.30
CA THR A 34 -3.07 48.67 9.17
C THR A 34 -3.11 49.81 10.18
N GLU A 35 -1.96 50.18 10.76
CA GLU A 35 -1.87 51.33 11.68
C GLU A 35 -2.12 52.66 10.98
N HIS A 36 -1.56 52.89 9.79
CA HIS A 36 -1.80 54.12 9.03
C HIS A 36 -3.24 54.25 8.49
N LEU A 37 -3.89 53.14 8.13
CA LEU A 37 -5.29 53.12 7.71
C LEU A 37 -6.25 53.36 8.89
N LEU A 38 -5.99 52.74 10.06
CA LEU A 38 -6.75 53.02 11.29
C LEU A 38 -6.61 54.47 11.74
N VAL A 39 -5.39 55.03 11.67
CA VAL A 39 -5.13 56.44 12.02
C VAL A 39 -5.80 57.38 11.03
N GLY A 40 -5.78 57.08 9.72
CA GLY A 40 -6.52 57.85 8.70
C GLY A 40 -8.03 57.83 8.91
N LEU A 41 -8.60 56.67 9.29
CA LEU A 41 -10.02 56.52 9.60
C LEU A 41 -10.39 57.28 10.89
N LEU A 42 -9.61 57.14 11.95
CA LEU A 42 -9.79 57.89 13.21
C LEU A 42 -9.72 59.41 12.97
N ILE A 43 -8.85 59.87 12.07
CA ILE A 43 -8.78 61.29 11.66
C ILE A 43 -10.04 61.70 10.87
N PHE A 44 -10.58 60.84 9.99
CA PHE A 44 -11.83 61.12 9.27
C PHE A 44 -13.04 61.20 10.22
N PHE A 45 -13.14 60.28 11.18
CA PHE A 45 -14.15 60.29 12.25
C PHE A 45 -13.98 61.46 13.22
N ALA A 46 -12.75 61.90 13.50
CA ALA A 46 -12.47 63.05 14.36
C ALA A 46 -12.68 64.40 13.65
N GLN A 47 -12.39 64.51 12.35
CA GLN A 47 -12.63 65.74 11.59
C GLN A 47 -14.12 66.00 11.32
N ALA A 48 -14.95 64.95 11.24
CA ALA A 48 -16.41 65.08 11.17
C ALA A 48 -17.04 65.75 12.42
N GLN A 49 -16.32 65.84 13.55
CA GLN A 49 -16.80 66.54 14.75
C GLN A 49 -16.61 68.07 14.73
N ILE A 50 -15.83 68.65 13.80
CA ILE A 50 -15.46 70.08 13.86
C ILE A 50 -16.29 70.98 12.92
N ALA A 51 -17.08 70.43 12.00
CA ALA A 51 -17.98 71.23 11.17
C ALA A 51 -19.43 71.11 11.66
N ASN A 52 -19.83 71.90 12.65
CA ASN A 52 -21.23 72.35 12.80
C ASN A 52 -21.39 73.42 13.88
N ALA A 53 -21.38 74.68 13.45
CA ALA A 53 -22.00 75.78 14.18
C ALA A 53 -22.69 76.71 13.18
N GLN A 54 -23.84 76.28 12.66
CA GLN A 54 -25.03 77.09 12.30
C GLN A 54 -25.97 76.25 11.41
N ALA A 55 -27.03 75.69 12.00
CA ALA A 55 -28.16 75.12 11.25
C ALA A 55 -29.42 75.19 12.13
N ASP A 56 -30.18 76.28 12.02
CA ASP A 56 -31.36 76.53 12.87
C ASP A 56 -32.68 76.64 12.10
N LEU A 57 -32.73 76.14 10.85
CA LEU A 57 -33.96 76.17 10.02
C LEU A 57 -34.32 74.83 9.34
N SER A 58 -33.51 73.76 9.46
CA SER A 58 -33.76 72.45 8.82
C SER A 58 -34.20 71.33 9.78
N ARG A 59 -34.31 71.60 11.09
CA ARG A 59 -34.63 70.58 12.10
C ARG A 59 -36.06 70.07 12.09
N GLU A 60 -37.02 70.86 11.59
CA GLU A 60 -38.45 70.55 11.71
C GLU A 60 -38.97 69.57 10.63
N THR A 61 -38.19 69.33 9.56
CA THR A 61 -38.59 68.47 8.41
C THR A 61 -37.62 67.31 8.11
N ALA A 62 -36.59 67.09 8.94
CA ALA A 62 -35.60 66.04 8.72
C ALA A 62 -36.13 64.63 9.08
N PRO A 63 -35.84 63.58 8.27
CA PRO A 63 -36.33 62.24 8.53
C PRO A 63 -35.68 61.60 9.77
N ILE A 64 -36.47 60.82 10.52
CA ILE A 64 -35.99 59.99 11.63
C ILE A 64 -35.73 58.57 11.12
N PHE A 65 -34.52 58.06 11.34
CA PHE A 65 -34.16 56.69 10.97
C PHE A 65 -34.61 55.73 12.07
N THR A 66 -35.34 54.68 11.69
CA THR A 66 -35.76 53.59 12.56
C THR A 66 -35.14 52.27 12.08
N PRO A 67 -35.10 51.23 12.93
CA PRO A 67 -34.64 49.91 12.49
C PRO A 67 -35.40 49.41 11.25
N ARG A 68 -34.69 48.75 10.34
CA ARG A 68 -35.28 48.00 9.22
C ARG A 68 -34.78 46.56 9.20
N LEU A 69 -35.62 45.69 8.65
CA LEU A 69 -35.26 44.33 8.29
C LEU A 69 -35.45 44.15 6.78
N GLY A 70 -34.66 43.30 6.17
CA GLY A 70 -34.72 43.02 4.74
C GLY A 70 -34.61 41.54 4.46
N ILE A 71 -35.28 41.08 3.41
CA ILE A 71 -35.09 39.76 2.83
C ILE A 71 -34.75 39.96 1.36
N GLY A 72 -33.72 39.29 0.89
CA GLY A 72 -33.30 39.37 -0.50
C GLY A 72 -32.89 38.03 -1.08
N TYR A 73 -32.78 38.02 -2.40
CA TYR A 73 -32.19 36.93 -3.17
C TYR A 73 -31.26 37.52 -4.21
N THR A 74 -30.05 36.98 -4.30
CA THR A 74 -29.04 37.32 -5.29
C THR A 74 -28.71 36.05 -6.08
N SER A 75 -28.74 36.15 -7.42
CA SER A 75 -28.36 35.05 -8.30
C SER A 75 -26.85 34.76 -8.24
N GLU A 76 -26.42 33.68 -8.90
CA GLU A 76 -25.02 33.28 -8.92
C GLU A 76 -24.14 34.33 -9.63
N GLU A 77 -22.95 34.54 -9.07
CA GLU A 77 -21.83 35.34 -9.59
C GLU A 77 -20.59 34.42 -9.66
N ALA A 78 -19.67 34.62 -10.59
CA ALA A 78 -18.58 33.66 -10.87
C ALA A 78 -17.65 33.23 -9.71
N SER A 79 -17.76 33.83 -8.53
CA SER A 79 -17.06 33.40 -7.31
C SER A 79 -17.95 33.34 -6.06
N ILE A 80 -19.25 33.55 -6.23
CA ILE A 80 -20.25 33.65 -5.16
C ILE A 80 -21.49 32.88 -5.61
N GLU A 81 -21.86 31.86 -4.83
CA GLU A 81 -23.09 31.10 -5.04
C GLU A 81 -24.33 32.01 -4.96
N ASN A 82 -25.50 31.56 -5.39
CA ASN A 82 -26.73 32.30 -5.12
C ASN A 82 -27.12 32.21 -3.63
N PHE A 83 -27.59 33.32 -3.06
CA PHE A 83 -27.89 33.45 -1.63
C PHE A 83 -29.32 33.93 -1.39
N PHE A 84 -29.94 33.39 -0.34
CA PHE A 84 -30.97 34.12 0.40
C PHE A 84 -30.29 35.00 1.45
N THR A 85 -30.66 36.27 1.48
CA THR A 85 -30.09 37.25 2.40
C THR A 85 -31.15 37.69 3.40
N PHE A 86 -30.83 37.64 4.69
CA PHE A 86 -31.56 38.36 5.73
C PHE A 86 -30.71 39.55 6.17
N GLU A 87 -31.23 40.76 5.99
CA GLU A 87 -30.55 42.02 6.33
C GLU A 87 -31.24 42.68 7.54
N SER A 88 -30.44 43.34 8.36
CA SER A 88 -30.91 44.19 9.44
C SER A 88 -30.09 45.46 9.50
N PHE A 89 -30.74 46.60 9.78
CA PHE A 89 -30.09 47.89 9.95
C PHE A 89 -30.65 48.55 11.21
N PHE A 90 -29.75 49.03 12.05
CA PHE A 90 -30.05 49.65 13.34
C PHE A 90 -29.37 51.01 13.45
N PRO A 91 -30.11 52.12 13.51
CA PRO A 91 -29.54 53.42 13.83
C PRO A 91 -29.09 53.41 15.31
N LEU A 92 -27.80 53.64 15.56
CA LEU A 92 -27.22 53.66 16.90
C LEU A 92 -27.24 55.08 17.49
N GLN A 93 -26.88 56.07 16.67
CA GLN A 93 -26.86 57.48 17.04
C GLN A 93 -27.22 58.32 15.82
N GLN A 94 -28.14 59.27 15.97
CA GLN A 94 -28.53 60.17 14.88
C GLN A 94 -28.72 61.60 15.38
N THR A 95 -28.30 62.57 14.58
CA THR A 95 -28.71 63.98 14.71
C THR A 95 -29.61 64.31 13.53
N LEU A 96 -30.79 64.89 13.82
CA LEU A 96 -31.79 65.19 12.79
C LEU A 96 -31.18 66.07 11.69
N GLY A 97 -31.19 65.55 10.46
CA GLY A 97 -30.66 66.24 9.27
C GLY A 97 -29.13 66.34 9.20
N GLY A 98 -28.39 65.64 10.06
CA GLY A 98 -26.93 65.76 10.15
C GLY A 98 -26.22 64.40 10.07
N ASN A 99 -26.06 63.73 11.20
CA ASN A 99 -25.21 62.55 11.35
C ASN A 99 -26.04 61.29 11.60
N LEU A 100 -25.57 60.15 11.12
CA LEU A 100 -26.13 58.83 11.38
C LEU A 100 -25.01 57.80 11.56
N THR A 101 -24.83 57.31 12.78
CA THR A 101 -24.06 56.09 13.09
C THR A 101 -25.01 54.91 13.14
N PHE A 102 -24.67 53.82 12.47
CA PHE A 102 -25.54 52.66 12.33
C PHE A 102 -24.77 51.33 12.37
N LEU A 103 -25.49 50.27 12.71
CA LEU A 103 -25.04 48.88 12.60
C LEU A 103 -25.88 48.17 11.55
N GLU A 104 -25.24 47.50 10.61
CA GLU A 104 -25.88 46.63 9.62
C GLU A 104 -25.40 45.18 9.82
N GLY A 105 -26.32 44.22 9.78
CA GLY A 105 -26.00 42.80 9.86
C GLY A 105 -26.68 42.05 8.72
N LYS A 106 -25.92 41.24 7.98
CA LYS A 106 -26.41 40.37 6.91
C LYS A 106 -26.11 38.92 7.23
N LEU A 107 -27.14 38.07 7.17
CA LEU A 107 -27.00 36.62 7.15
C LEU A 107 -27.21 36.14 5.72
N LEU A 108 -26.28 35.36 5.21
CA LEU A 108 -26.28 34.83 3.85
C LEU A 108 -26.46 33.31 3.94
N LEU A 109 -27.53 32.79 3.36
CA LEU A 109 -27.78 31.36 3.27
C LEU A 109 -27.61 30.92 1.82
N SER A 110 -26.55 30.17 1.54
CA SER A 110 -26.30 29.61 0.22
C SER A 110 -27.43 28.66 -0.18
N THR A 111 -27.97 28.80 -1.38
CA THR A 111 -29.04 27.90 -1.84
C THR A 111 -28.56 26.51 -2.27
N PRO A 112 -27.37 26.33 -2.90
CA PRO A 112 -26.92 25.01 -3.34
C PRO A 112 -26.57 24.05 -2.19
N ASN A 113 -25.94 24.54 -1.12
CA ASN A 113 -25.41 23.69 -0.05
C ASN A 113 -25.87 24.07 1.36
N ARG A 114 -26.71 25.12 1.52
CA ARG A 114 -27.18 25.66 2.81
C ARG A 114 -26.05 26.16 3.72
N ALA A 115 -24.85 26.39 3.19
CA ALA A 115 -23.76 26.95 3.95
C ALA A 115 -24.06 28.39 4.36
N LEU A 116 -23.69 28.72 5.59
CA LEU A 116 -23.92 30.04 6.17
C LEU A 116 -22.73 30.96 5.88
N GLY A 117 -23.05 32.17 5.44
CA GLY A 117 -22.16 33.32 5.45
C GLY A 117 -22.84 34.47 6.17
N GLY A 118 -22.10 35.56 6.34
CA GLY A 118 -22.68 36.77 6.89
C GLY A 118 -21.64 37.84 7.13
N ASN A 119 -22.13 39.02 7.47
CA ASN A 119 -21.29 40.14 7.85
C ASN A 119 -21.95 41.01 8.89
N VAL A 120 -21.12 41.72 9.65
CA VAL A 120 -21.52 42.76 10.58
C VAL A 120 -20.74 44.02 10.22
N THR A 121 -21.46 45.12 10.00
CA THR A 121 -20.92 46.38 9.48
C THR A 121 -21.28 47.53 10.42
N LEU A 122 -20.27 48.26 10.88
CA LEU A 122 -20.44 49.53 11.61
C LEU A 122 -20.17 50.67 10.64
N GLY A 123 -21.16 51.55 10.45
CA GLY A 123 -21.10 52.65 9.51
C GLY A 123 -21.41 54.00 10.15
N HIS A 124 -20.93 55.06 9.52
CA HIS A 124 -21.25 56.43 9.89
C HIS A 124 -21.38 57.30 8.65
N ARG A 125 -22.40 58.14 8.64
CA ARG A 125 -22.68 59.10 7.57
C ARG A 125 -22.96 60.47 8.16
N PHE A 126 -22.55 61.52 7.46
CA PHE A 126 -22.93 62.89 7.76
C PHE A 126 -23.36 63.63 6.51
N PHE A 127 -24.32 64.54 6.65
CA PHE A 127 -24.79 65.43 5.60
C PHE A 127 -24.05 66.78 5.68
N ASP A 128 -23.32 67.11 4.61
CA ASP A 128 -22.70 68.41 4.40
C ASP A 128 -23.66 69.29 3.59
N GLN A 129 -24.25 70.28 4.27
CA GLN A 129 -25.18 71.21 3.67
C GLN A 129 -24.52 72.14 2.64
N SER A 130 -23.24 72.49 2.82
CA SER A 130 -22.52 73.39 1.90
C SER A 130 -22.22 72.74 0.56
N ALA A 131 -21.90 71.44 0.59
CA ALA A 131 -21.69 70.62 -0.60
C ALA A 131 -22.98 69.97 -1.13
N ASN A 132 -24.10 70.09 -0.41
CA ASN A 132 -25.35 69.35 -0.61
C ASN A 132 -25.08 67.85 -0.84
N ARG A 133 -24.38 67.21 0.11
CA ARG A 133 -23.83 65.87 -0.09
C ARG A 133 -23.71 65.07 1.21
N ILE A 134 -23.90 63.76 1.12
CA ILE A 134 -23.62 62.84 2.23
C ILE A 134 -22.23 62.25 2.04
N TRP A 135 -21.45 62.27 3.11
CA TRP A 135 -20.19 61.54 3.22
C TRP A 135 -20.35 60.42 4.22
N GLY A 136 -19.80 59.25 3.91
CA GLY A 136 -19.87 58.11 4.81
C GLY A 136 -18.65 57.20 4.72
N GLY A 137 -18.51 56.39 5.75
CA GLY A 137 -17.52 55.31 5.79
C GLY A 137 -17.97 54.19 6.71
N TYR A 138 -17.41 53.00 6.51
CA TYR A 138 -17.76 51.82 7.27
C TYR A 138 -16.57 50.87 7.50
N LEU A 139 -16.71 50.02 8.51
CA LEU A 139 -15.87 48.86 8.77
C LEU A 139 -16.77 47.62 8.90
N SER A 140 -16.40 46.51 8.25
CA SER A 140 -17.13 45.26 8.32
C SER A 140 -16.24 44.07 8.66
N TYR A 141 -16.82 43.11 9.38
CA TYR A 141 -16.27 41.77 9.53
C TYR A 141 -17.16 40.79 8.79
N ASP A 142 -16.56 40.00 7.90
CA ASP A 142 -17.25 39.05 7.05
C ASP A 142 -16.82 37.62 7.38
N TYR A 143 -17.77 36.71 7.29
CA TYR A 143 -17.62 35.28 7.48
C TYR A 143 -18.25 34.54 6.30
N ARG A 144 -17.54 33.57 5.73
CA ARG A 144 -18.07 32.68 4.69
C ARG A 144 -17.68 31.25 4.95
N ASN A 145 -18.68 30.37 5.10
CA ASN A 145 -18.51 28.93 4.96
C ASN A 145 -18.93 28.51 3.54
N THR A 146 -18.11 27.72 2.85
CA THR A 146 -18.39 27.18 1.50
C THR A 146 -18.92 25.75 1.54
N GLY A 147 -19.07 25.17 2.73
CA GLY A 147 -19.32 23.74 2.96
C GLY A 147 -18.04 22.91 3.06
N SER A 148 -16.93 23.35 2.45
CA SER A 148 -15.63 22.65 2.49
C SER A 148 -14.53 23.45 3.18
N ALA A 149 -14.64 24.78 3.25
CA ALA A 149 -13.68 25.65 3.90
C ALA A 149 -14.39 26.85 4.54
N VAL A 150 -13.67 27.52 5.46
CA VAL A 150 -14.15 28.70 6.18
C VAL A 150 -13.16 29.84 5.99
N PHE A 151 -13.69 31.00 5.60
CA PHE A 151 -12.92 32.21 5.37
C PHE A 151 -13.48 33.38 6.18
N ASN A 152 -12.60 34.29 6.58
CA ASN A 152 -12.94 35.51 7.27
C ASN A 152 -12.30 36.68 6.54
N GLN A 153 -12.92 37.86 6.56
CA GLN A 153 -12.44 39.02 5.83
C GLN A 153 -12.80 40.31 6.58
N LEU A 154 -11.91 41.30 6.50
CA LEU A 154 -12.19 42.66 6.92
C LEU A 154 -12.58 43.48 5.68
N GLY A 155 -13.72 44.15 5.74
CA GLY A 155 -14.15 45.12 4.73
C GLY A 155 -14.04 46.55 5.26
N VAL A 156 -13.64 47.47 4.40
CA VAL A 156 -13.64 48.91 4.69
C VAL A 156 -14.12 49.65 3.46
N GLY A 157 -14.86 50.73 3.63
CA GLY A 157 -15.27 51.53 2.49
C GLY A 157 -15.65 52.95 2.84
N ILE A 158 -15.69 53.76 1.80
CA ILE A 158 -16.08 55.17 1.83
C ILE A 158 -17.13 55.42 0.77
N GLU A 159 -18.04 56.34 1.05
CA GLU A 159 -19.10 56.71 0.13
C GLU A 159 -19.37 58.21 0.15
N SER A 160 -19.90 58.67 -0.96
CA SER A 160 -20.19 60.07 -1.22
C SER A 160 -21.47 60.12 -2.06
N LEU A 161 -22.60 60.42 -1.44
CA LEU A 161 -23.93 60.31 -2.05
C LEU A 161 -24.49 61.72 -2.31
N GLY A 162 -24.87 61.99 -3.56
CA GLY A 162 -25.42 63.28 -3.98
C GLY A 162 -26.82 63.16 -4.56
N GLU A 163 -27.37 64.28 -5.03
CA GLU A 163 -28.62 64.28 -5.78
C GLU A 163 -28.41 63.72 -7.20
N ASP A 164 -27.38 64.23 -7.90
CA ASP A 164 -27.08 63.89 -9.29
C ASP A 164 -26.18 62.66 -9.45
N TRP A 165 -25.19 62.52 -8.57
CA TRP A 165 -24.20 61.45 -8.67
C TRP A 165 -23.71 60.93 -7.32
N ASP A 166 -23.34 59.65 -7.34
CA ASP A 166 -22.82 58.87 -6.23
C ASP A 166 -21.39 58.42 -6.53
N PHE A 167 -20.58 58.29 -5.49
CA PHE A 167 -19.31 57.58 -5.55
C PHE A 167 -19.14 56.68 -4.34
N ARG A 168 -18.61 55.47 -4.58
CA ARG A 168 -18.30 54.50 -3.53
C ARG A 168 -16.96 53.84 -3.84
N ALA A 169 -16.21 53.52 -2.80
CA ALA A 169 -15.00 52.71 -2.90
C ALA A 169 -14.87 51.79 -1.69
N ASN A 170 -14.59 50.52 -1.94
CA ASN A 170 -14.57 49.45 -0.96
C ASN A 170 -13.28 48.64 -1.08
N ALA A 171 -12.73 48.15 0.02
CA ALA A 171 -11.58 47.25 0.06
C ALA A 171 -11.86 46.05 0.97
N TYR A 172 -11.31 44.91 0.59
CA TYR A 172 -11.58 43.59 1.17
C TYR A 172 -10.27 42.87 1.46
N LEU A 173 -10.08 42.50 2.73
CA LEU A 173 -8.83 41.94 3.26
C LEU A 173 -9.11 40.60 3.95
N PRO A 174 -8.95 39.46 3.27
CA PRO A 174 -9.02 38.14 3.87
C PRO A 174 -8.09 38.03 5.09
N LEU A 175 -8.58 37.37 6.13
CA LEU A 175 -7.90 37.17 7.40
C LEU A 175 -7.56 35.68 7.57
N SER A 176 -6.41 35.37 8.17
CA SER A 176 -5.98 34.00 8.50
C SER A 176 -5.80 33.10 7.25
N ASN A 177 -6.27 31.84 7.27
CA ASN A 177 -6.18 30.86 6.20
C ASN A 177 -6.85 31.37 4.91
N THR A 178 -6.07 32.00 4.03
CA THR A 178 -6.53 32.55 2.74
C THR A 178 -6.59 31.51 1.62
N ARG A 179 -6.11 30.29 1.88
CA ARG A 179 -6.19 29.14 0.97
C ARG A 179 -6.34 27.85 1.76
N SER A 180 -7.25 26.97 1.33
CA SER A 180 -7.51 25.67 1.99
C SER A 180 -7.58 24.56 0.95
N GLN A 181 -6.93 23.43 1.21
CA GLN A 181 -7.10 22.21 0.40
C GLN A 181 -8.40 21.53 0.82
N ILE A 182 -9.28 21.26 -0.15
CA ILE A 182 -10.61 20.69 0.10
C ILE A 182 -10.71 19.22 -0.32
N SER A 183 -9.89 18.79 -1.28
CA SER A 183 -9.79 17.37 -1.68
C SER A 183 -8.43 17.06 -2.31
N GLN A 184 -8.07 15.78 -2.29
CA GLN A 184 -6.87 15.25 -2.92
C GLN A 184 -7.19 13.87 -3.48
N THR A 185 -6.79 13.63 -4.72
CA THR A 185 -7.00 12.35 -5.41
C THR A 185 -5.77 11.97 -6.22
N TYR A 186 -5.52 10.67 -6.34
CA TYR A 186 -4.46 10.11 -7.16
C TYR A 186 -5.10 9.36 -8.33
N PRO A 187 -5.03 9.87 -9.58
CA PRO A 187 -5.69 9.27 -10.73
C PRO A 187 -5.06 7.94 -11.19
N GLY A 188 -3.96 7.50 -10.57
CA GLY A 188 -3.33 6.20 -10.82
C GLY A 188 -2.20 6.21 -11.85
N THR A 189 -1.88 7.35 -12.47
CA THR A 189 -0.67 7.47 -13.31
C THR A 189 0.57 7.36 -12.43
N VAL A 190 1.50 6.49 -12.83
CA VAL A 190 2.78 6.27 -12.18
C VAL A 190 3.90 6.39 -13.21
N PHE A 191 4.94 7.17 -12.92
CA PHE A 191 6.07 7.36 -13.82
C PHE A 191 7.37 7.56 -13.03
N PHE A 192 8.51 7.41 -13.69
CA PHE A 192 9.80 7.73 -13.09
C PHE A 192 10.20 9.17 -13.41
N GLU A 193 10.73 9.87 -12.42
CA GLU A 193 11.41 11.15 -12.59
C GLU A 193 12.66 11.12 -11.71
N GLN A 194 13.82 11.36 -12.32
CA GLN A 194 15.11 11.26 -11.65
C GLN A 194 15.31 9.88 -11.00
N ASN A 195 15.57 9.83 -9.68
CA ASN A 195 15.74 8.58 -8.92
C ASN A 195 14.46 8.19 -8.17
N THR A 196 13.29 8.69 -8.54
CA THR A 196 12.05 8.51 -7.76
C THR A 196 10.91 8.01 -8.61
N LEU A 197 10.00 7.25 -7.99
CA LEU A 197 8.71 6.92 -8.56
C LEU A 197 7.74 8.05 -8.21
N GLN A 198 7.14 8.67 -9.21
CA GLN A 198 6.20 9.78 -9.06
C GLN A 198 4.77 9.29 -9.27
N LEU A 199 3.86 9.85 -8.47
CA LEU A 199 2.43 9.66 -8.57
C LEU A 199 1.79 10.97 -8.99
N ASP A 200 0.95 10.95 -10.02
CA ASP A 200 0.10 12.10 -10.33
C ASP A 200 -0.82 12.38 -9.14
N ARG A 201 -1.01 13.66 -8.84
CA ARG A 201 -1.86 14.15 -7.77
C ARG A 201 -2.72 15.29 -8.29
N VAL A 202 -4.01 15.20 -7.99
CA VAL A 202 -4.98 16.26 -8.26
C VAL A 202 -5.51 16.75 -6.93
N SER A 203 -5.16 17.98 -6.59
CA SER A 203 -5.59 18.65 -5.36
C SER A 203 -6.52 19.81 -5.69
N GLN A 204 -7.65 19.88 -5.01
CA GLN A 204 -8.57 21.00 -5.11
C GLN A 204 -8.39 21.94 -3.93
N PHE A 205 -8.38 23.24 -4.22
CA PHE A 205 -8.24 24.29 -3.22
C PHE A 205 -9.34 25.32 -3.37
N GLN A 206 -9.62 26.01 -2.27
CA GLN A 206 -10.40 27.24 -2.25
C GLN A 206 -9.55 28.37 -1.71
N SER A 207 -9.52 29.51 -2.39
CA SER A 207 -8.80 30.70 -1.94
C SER A 207 -9.71 31.91 -1.80
N ALA A 208 -9.66 32.57 -0.65
CA ALA A 208 -10.35 33.84 -0.43
C ALA A 208 -9.58 34.98 -1.10
N LEU A 209 -10.29 35.82 -1.86
CA LEU A 209 -9.68 36.89 -2.63
C LEU A 209 -9.65 38.20 -1.84
N ALA A 210 -8.49 38.87 -1.91
CA ALA A 210 -8.31 40.25 -1.47
C ALA A 210 -8.55 41.18 -2.66
N GLY A 211 -9.00 42.40 -2.39
CA GLY A 211 -9.17 43.36 -3.48
C GLY A 211 -9.89 44.63 -3.09
N PHE A 212 -10.29 45.39 -4.10
CA PHE A 212 -11.07 46.60 -3.95
C PHE A 212 -12.00 46.80 -5.15
N ASP A 213 -13.08 47.56 -4.93
CA ASP A 213 -13.96 48.05 -5.98
C ASP A 213 -14.23 49.55 -5.80
N MET A 214 -14.53 50.21 -6.90
CA MET A 214 -14.98 51.60 -6.93
C MET A 214 -16.08 51.77 -7.97
N GLU A 215 -17.12 52.53 -7.64
CA GLU A 215 -18.21 52.83 -8.56
C GLU A 215 -18.61 54.30 -8.51
N VAL A 216 -19.01 54.83 -9.66
CA VAL A 216 -19.71 56.10 -9.81
C VAL A 216 -21.10 55.83 -10.36
N GLY A 217 -22.12 56.47 -9.80
CA GLY A 217 -23.50 56.26 -10.24
C GLY A 217 -24.27 57.55 -10.44
N THR A 218 -25.34 57.48 -11.22
CA THR A 218 -26.27 58.58 -11.44
C THR A 218 -27.71 58.07 -11.50
N ARG A 219 -28.66 58.96 -11.26
CA ARG A 219 -30.09 58.68 -11.44
C ARG A 219 -30.44 58.81 -12.92
N LEU A 220 -30.97 57.74 -13.50
CA LEU A 220 -31.46 57.72 -14.88
C LEU A 220 -32.91 58.20 -14.98
N ALA A 221 -33.77 57.78 -14.04
CA ALA A 221 -35.18 58.12 -14.04
C ALA A 221 -35.79 58.12 -12.63
N SER A 222 -36.92 58.80 -12.50
CA SER A 222 -37.78 58.76 -11.31
C SER A 222 -38.85 57.69 -11.49
N LEU A 223 -39.04 56.82 -10.50
CA LEU A 223 -40.01 55.72 -10.55
C LEU A 223 -41.05 55.90 -9.44
N GLY A 224 -41.97 56.86 -9.59
CA GLY A 224 -42.90 57.23 -8.52
C GLY A 224 -42.15 57.70 -7.27
N ASP A 225 -42.33 56.99 -6.15
CA ASP A 225 -41.61 57.24 -4.89
C ASP A 225 -40.15 56.75 -4.91
N GLY A 226 -39.73 56.05 -5.97
CA GLY A 226 -38.43 55.44 -6.13
C GLY A 226 -37.55 56.05 -7.24
N SER A 227 -36.49 55.33 -7.60
CA SER A 227 -35.51 55.77 -8.59
C SER A 227 -34.93 54.61 -9.40
N LEU A 228 -34.65 54.88 -10.67
CA LEU A 228 -33.79 54.03 -11.50
C LEU A 228 -32.40 54.65 -11.50
N ARG A 229 -31.40 53.91 -11.04
CA ARG A 229 -30.00 54.35 -10.97
C ARG A 229 -29.10 53.41 -11.75
N ASN A 230 -28.07 53.98 -12.36
CA ASN A 230 -27.03 53.23 -13.04
C ASN A 230 -25.68 53.54 -12.42
N TYR A 231 -24.88 52.51 -12.23
CA TYR A 231 -23.54 52.56 -11.65
C TYR A 231 -22.55 51.97 -12.63
N LEU A 232 -21.41 52.62 -12.79
CA LEU A 232 -20.25 52.13 -13.54
C LEU A 232 -19.06 52.07 -12.59
N GLY A 233 -18.41 50.91 -12.54
CA GLY A 233 -17.33 50.67 -11.60
C GLY A 233 -16.20 49.83 -12.16
N LEU A 234 -15.08 49.88 -11.45
CA LEU A 234 -13.90 49.05 -11.67
C LEU A 234 -13.62 48.27 -10.39
N TYR A 235 -13.09 47.06 -10.52
CA TYR A 235 -12.64 46.26 -9.39
C TYR A 235 -11.32 45.57 -9.70
N TYR A 236 -10.55 45.29 -8.66
CA TYR A 236 -9.32 44.52 -8.73
C TYR A 236 -9.30 43.49 -7.61
N TYR A 237 -9.01 42.24 -7.93
CA TYR A 237 -8.90 41.15 -6.97
C TYR A 237 -7.65 40.29 -7.21
N ASN A 238 -7.11 39.70 -6.14
CA ASN A 238 -6.01 38.74 -6.17
C ASN A 238 -6.09 37.77 -4.98
N GLY A 239 -5.44 36.61 -5.08
CA GLY A 239 -5.46 35.58 -4.04
C GLY A 239 -4.25 34.66 -4.10
N GLU A 240 -4.13 33.73 -3.14
CA GLU A 240 -3.06 32.73 -3.19
C GLU A 240 -3.40 31.69 -4.26
N GLY A 241 -2.56 31.53 -5.27
CA GLY A 241 -2.84 30.70 -6.44
C GLY A 241 -3.69 31.38 -7.53
N THR A 242 -4.14 32.62 -7.30
CA THR A 242 -4.93 33.41 -8.25
C THR A 242 -4.14 34.66 -8.65
N SER A 243 -3.78 34.78 -9.92
CA SER A 243 -3.11 35.98 -10.44
C SER A 243 -4.03 37.19 -10.34
N GLY A 244 -3.50 38.38 -10.05
CA GLY A 244 -4.31 39.59 -9.93
C GLY A 244 -4.98 39.98 -11.24
N TYR A 245 -6.25 40.40 -11.17
CA TYR A 245 -7.04 40.78 -12.34
C TYR A 245 -7.87 42.04 -12.08
N LEU A 246 -8.06 42.83 -13.13
CA LEU A 246 -8.90 44.03 -13.16
C LEU A 246 -10.19 43.71 -13.92
N GLY A 247 -11.33 44.18 -13.43
CA GLY A 247 -12.62 44.06 -14.08
C GLY A 247 -13.40 45.36 -14.13
N ILE A 248 -14.40 45.38 -15.00
CA ILE A 248 -15.38 46.46 -15.14
C ILE A 248 -16.77 45.93 -14.78
N ARG A 249 -17.56 46.76 -14.10
CA ARG A 249 -18.90 46.42 -13.64
C ARG A 249 -19.87 47.53 -14.01
N ASN A 250 -21.02 47.17 -14.56
CA ASN A 250 -22.17 48.05 -14.71
C ASN A 250 -23.34 47.49 -13.91
N ARG A 251 -24.01 48.32 -13.11
CA ARG A 251 -25.11 47.91 -12.25
C ARG A 251 -26.29 48.85 -12.38
N LEU A 252 -27.44 48.30 -12.74
CA LEU A 252 -28.71 48.97 -12.85
C LEU A 252 -29.58 48.60 -11.65
N VAL A 253 -30.07 49.60 -10.92
CA VAL A 253 -30.90 49.41 -9.73
C VAL A 253 -32.23 50.14 -9.89
N GLY A 254 -33.32 49.41 -9.82
CA GLY A 254 -34.68 49.95 -9.76
C GLY A 254 -35.23 49.85 -8.34
N GLU A 255 -35.40 51.00 -7.69
CA GLU A 255 -36.22 51.12 -6.49
C GLU A 255 -37.67 51.33 -6.96
N LEU A 256 -38.48 50.28 -6.97
CA LEU A 256 -39.84 50.34 -7.52
C LEU A 256 -40.85 50.91 -6.52
N SER A 257 -40.58 50.73 -5.23
CA SER A 257 -41.35 51.28 -4.11
C SER A 257 -40.43 51.49 -2.91
N ASN A 258 -40.99 51.98 -1.79
CA ASN A 258 -40.24 52.13 -0.53
C ASN A 258 -39.69 50.82 0.03
N ASN A 259 -40.21 49.68 -0.45
CA ASN A 259 -39.93 48.37 0.12
C ASN A 259 -39.33 47.40 -0.90
N LEU A 260 -39.43 47.65 -2.21
CA LEU A 260 -38.99 46.72 -3.26
C LEU A 260 -37.84 47.31 -4.09
N ARG A 261 -36.72 46.58 -4.14
CA ARG A 261 -35.54 46.86 -4.96
C ARG A 261 -35.30 45.70 -5.93
N LEU A 262 -35.00 46.04 -7.18
CA LEU A 262 -34.47 45.13 -8.19
C LEU A 262 -33.08 45.60 -8.65
N GLY A 263 -32.18 44.66 -8.89
CA GLY A 263 -30.83 44.90 -9.37
C GLY A 263 -30.49 44.01 -10.56
N LEU A 264 -29.76 44.57 -11.52
CA LEU A 264 -29.12 43.85 -12.61
C LEU A 264 -27.68 44.33 -12.71
N THR A 265 -26.72 43.43 -12.56
CA THR A 265 -25.29 43.72 -12.68
C THR A 265 -24.72 42.95 -13.86
N VAL A 266 -23.95 43.61 -14.71
CA VAL A 266 -23.13 42.99 -15.75
C VAL A 266 -21.68 43.32 -15.44
N GLN A 267 -20.82 42.32 -15.36
CA GLN A 267 -19.40 42.52 -15.10
C GLN A 267 -18.55 41.65 -16.00
N ASN A 268 -17.33 42.10 -16.28
CA ASN A 268 -16.37 41.36 -17.08
C ASN A 268 -14.94 41.56 -16.58
N ASP A 269 -14.23 40.46 -16.41
CA ASP A 269 -12.80 40.42 -16.11
C ASP A 269 -12.11 39.25 -16.82
N SER A 270 -10.78 39.18 -16.69
CA SER A 270 -9.95 38.18 -17.36
C SER A 270 -9.93 36.80 -16.69
N HIS A 271 -10.40 36.67 -15.44
CA HIS A 271 -10.34 35.43 -14.66
C HIS A 271 -11.68 34.69 -14.69
N PHE A 272 -12.77 35.42 -14.46
CA PHE A 272 -14.14 34.92 -14.39
C PHE A 272 -14.98 35.21 -15.64
N GLY A 273 -14.47 35.98 -16.60
CA GLY A 273 -15.19 36.32 -17.83
C GLY A 273 -16.40 37.23 -17.59
N THR A 274 -17.36 37.20 -18.51
CA THR A 274 -18.59 38.01 -18.41
C THR A 274 -19.63 37.32 -17.54
N ASN A 275 -20.15 38.03 -16.53
CA ASN A 275 -21.18 37.55 -15.61
C ASN A 275 -22.35 38.51 -15.51
N VAL A 276 -23.56 37.96 -15.33
CA VAL A 276 -24.80 38.73 -15.16
C VAL A 276 -25.46 38.29 -13.87
N VAL A 277 -25.66 39.23 -12.95
CA VAL A 277 -26.24 39.00 -11.61
C VAL A 277 -27.57 39.72 -11.50
N PHE A 278 -28.57 39.03 -10.97
CA PHE A 278 -29.89 39.57 -10.66
C PHE A 278 -30.12 39.59 -9.15
N ASP A 279 -30.63 40.70 -8.66
CA ASP A 279 -30.92 40.93 -7.24
C ASP A 279 -32.37 41.35 -7.04
N ILE A 280 -33.03 40.77 -6.04
CA ILE A 280 -34.33 41.24 -5.54
C ILE A 280 -34.25 41.41 -4.03
N GLY A 281 -34.76 42.54 -3.52
CA GLY A 281 -34.76 42.84 -2.09
C GLY A 281 -36.09 43.45 -1.66
N ILE A 282 -36.62 42.94 -0.54
CA ILE A 282 -37.80 43.47 0.13
C ILE A 282 -37.42 43.95 1.53
N ASN A 283 -37.66 45.22 1.83
CA ASN A 283 -37.40 45.83 3.14
C ASN A 283 -38.69 46.05 3.93
N PHE A 284 -38.62 45.92 5.24
CA PHE A 284 -39.69 46.13 6.21
C PHE A 284 -39.23 47.09 7.30
N GLY A 285 -40.03 48.11 7.62
CA GLY A 285 -39.63 49.18 8.54
C GLY A 285 -38.71 50.23 7.89
N GLY A 286 -38.01 51.02 8.72
CA GLY A 286 -37.22 52.16 8.26
C GLY A 286 -38.05 53.41 7.92
N ILE A 287 -37.45 54.35 7.18
CA ILE A 287 -38.13 55.58 6.75
C ILE A 287 -39.21 55.23 5.73
N GLN A 288 -40.47 55.48 6.07
CA GLN A 288 -41.52 55.61 5.07
C GLN A 288 -41.30 56.94 4.35
N ARG A 289 -40.99 56.91 3.04
CA ARG A 289 -41.01 58.13 2.21
C ARG A 289 -42.46 58.63 2.23
N ARG A 290 -42.81 59.55 3.14
CA ARG A 290 -44.08 60.29 3.05
C ARG A 290 -44.09 61.06 1.72
N ASN A 291 -45.28 61.21 1.16
CA ASN A 291 -45.60 61.89 -0.11
C ASN A 291 -44.46 62.75 -0.68
N PRO A 292 -44.02 62.54 -1.95
CA PRO A 292 -42.92 63.30 -2.58
C PRO A 292 -43.08 64.83 -2.53
N ARG A 293 -44.30 65.33 -2.31
CA ARG A 293 -44.62 66.76 -2.17
C ARG A 293 -44.30 67.35 -0.79
N ASP A 294 -44.01 66.52 0.22
CA ASP A 294 -43.83 66.92 1.62
C ASP A 294 -42.37 66.82 2.12
N ASN A 295 -41.49 66.16 1.36
CA ASN A 295 -40.07 66.05 1.68
C ASN A 295 -39.26 67.12 0.94
N GLN A 296 -38.96 68.23 1.62
CA GLN A 296 -38.18 69.32 1.02
C GLN A 296 -36.69 68.97 0.76
N HIS A 297 -36.20 67.80 1.20
CA HIS A 297 -34.82 67.34 0.95
C HIS A 297 -34.73 65.83 0.64
N PRO A 298 -34.88 65.41 -0.63
CA PRO A 298 -34.82 64.00 -1.04
C PRO A 298 -33.47 63.31 -0.75
N LEU A 299 -32.40 64.09 -0.62
CA LEU A 299 -31.06 63.58 -0.30
C LEU A 299 -30.94 63.10 1.15
N LEU A 300 -31.59 63.75 2.12
CA LEU A 300 -31.46 63.39 3.54
C LEU A 300 -31.95 61.96 3.85
N VAL A 301 -32.96 61.47 3.12
CA VAL A 301 -33.47 60.10 3.26
C VAL A 301 -32.39 59.06 2.94
N ARG A 302 -31.40 59.43 2.12
CA ARG A 302 -30.32 58.54 1.68
C ARG A 302 -29.28 58.25 2.77
N LEU A 303 -29.26 59.03 3.86
CA LEU A 303 -28.44 58.72 5.04
C LEU A 303 -28.73 57.30 5.56
N GLY A 304 -29.95 56.79 5.35
CA GLY A 304 -30.37 55.48 5.80
C GLY A 304 -30.18 54.38 4.77
N GLU A 305 -29.67 54.60 3.55
CA GLU A 305 -29.50 53.52 2.55
C GLU A 305 -28.63 52.36 3.09
N PRO A 306 -28.77 51.11 2.61
CA PRO A 306 -27.80 50.07 2.96
C PRO A 306 -26.39 50.44 2.52
N VAL A 307 -25.36 49.88 3.15
CA VAL A 307 -24.00 49.98 2.62
C VAL A 307 -23.91 49.13 1.36
N GLU A 308 -23.49 49.76 0.25
CA GLU A 308 -23.29 49.05 -1.01
C GLU A 308 -21.84 48.57 -1.13
N ARG A 309 -21.68 47.26 -1.12
CA ARG A 309 -20.41 46.53 -1.13
C ARG A 309 -20.63 45.09 -1.56
N GLN A 310 -19.55 44.36 -1.80
CA GLN A 310 -19.59 42.90 -1.92
C GLN A 310 -19.91 42.27 -0.56
N ALA A 311 -21.10 41.70 -0.40
CA ALA A 311 -21.58 41.18 0.90
C ALA A 311 -20.96 39.83 1.31
N SER A 312 -20.47 39.06 0.34
CA SER A 312 -19.86 37.74 0.55
C SER A 312 -18.39 37.77 0.16
N ILE A 313 -17.54 37.05 0.90
CA ILE A 313 -16.11 36.91 0.61
C ILE A 313 -15.96 36.21 -0.73
N LEU A 314 -15.31 36.79 -1.74
CA LEU A 314 -15.05 36.10 -3.01
C LEU A 314 -14.11 34.90 -2.79
N VAL A 315 -14.48 33.73 -3.34
CA VAL A 315 -13.68 32.50 -3.24
C VAL A 315 -13.42 31.94 -4.63
N ASP A 316 -12.15 31.68 -4.92
CA ASP A 316 -11.71 31.03 -6.16
C ASP A 316 -11.51 29.52 -5.93
N ASN A 317 -12.13 28.69 -6.79
CA ASN A 317 -11.97 27.24 -6.77
C ASN A 317 -10.82 26.86 -7.72
N GLN A 318 -9.76 26.28 -7.17
CA GLN A 318 -8.54 25.96 -7.90
C GLN A 318 -8.36 24.45 -7.99
N THR A 319 -7.99 23.96 -9.18
CA THR A 319 -7.51 22.59 -9.37
C THR A 319 -6.03 22.64 -9.68
N VAL A 320 -5.21 22.06 -8.82
CA VAL A 320 -3.77 21.91 -9.03
C VAL A 320 -3.51 20.46 -9.42
N ARG A 321 -2.81 20.28 -10.54
CA ARG A 321 -2.28 18.99 -10.98
C ARG A 321 -0.77 19.06 -10.87
N ASP A 322 -0.23 18.23 -10.00
CA ASP A 322 1.20 18.06 -9.81
C ASP A 322 1.52 16.58 -9.58
N SER A 323 2.77 16.28 -9.28
CA SER A 323 3.18 14.93 -8.88
C SER A 323 3.90 14.98 -7.54
N GLU A 324 3.90 13.85 -6.86
CA GLU A 324 4.70 13.66 -5.65
C GLU A 324 5.38 12.28 -5.63
N PRO A 325 6.50 12.14 -4.92
CA PRO A 325 7.15 10.84 -4.79
C PRO A 325 6.28 9.81 -4.06
N ALA A 326 6.24 8.59 -4.59
CA ALA A 326 5.64 7.43 -3.94
C ALA A 326 6.41 7.09 -2.66
N ILE A 327 5.69 6.91 -1.54
CA ILE A 327 6.26 6.67 -0.22
C ILE A 327 6.19 5.18 0.12
N ASP A 328 7.34 4.62 0.50
CA ASP A 328 7.49 3.27 1.01
C ASP A 328 6.84 3.13 2.39
N PRO A 329 5.83 2.24 2.57
CA PRO A 329 5.17 2.02 3.86
C PRO A 329 6.11 1.52 4.96
N SER A 330 7.21 0.86 4.62
CA SER A 330 8.13 0.27 5.60
C SER A 330 9.11 1.29 6.17
N THR A 331 9.48 2.32 5.40
CA THR A 331 10.47 3.33 5.80
C THR A 331 9.87 4.72 6.00
N ASN A 332 8.65 4.98 5.52
CA ASN A 332 8.04 6.31 5.41
C ASN A 332 8.93 7.32 4.67
N GLN A 333 9.73 6.84 3.72
CA GLN A 333 10.55 7.66 2.83
C GLN A 333 10.17 7.41 1.37
N PRO A 334 10.47 8.34 0.46
CA PRO A 334 10.31 8.10 -0.98
C PRO A 334 11.11 6.88 -1.43
N PHE A 335 10.53 6.06 -2.32
CA PHE A 335 11.31 5.05 -3.01
C PHE A 335 12.42 5.71 -3.83
N ARG A 336 13.64 5.21 -3.67
CA ARG A 336 14.81 5.69 -4.40
C ARG A 336 15.35 4.60 -5.33
N PHE A 337 15.47 4.94 -6.61
CA PHE A 337 15.87 4.03 -7.67
C PHE A 337 17.24 4.38 -8.23
N GLN A 338 18.09 3.38 -8.42
CA GLN A 338 19.24 3.44 -9.33
C GLN A 338 18.85 2.75 -10.62
N HIS A 339 18.57 3.53 -11.65
CA HIS A 339 18.18 3.00 -12.95
C HIS A 339 19.40 2.45 -13.69
N VAL A 340 19.24 1.28 -14.31
CA VAL A 340 20.23 0.67 -15.19
C VAL A 340 19.58 0.41 -16.54
N ASN A 341 20.17 0.90 -17.62
CA ASN A 341 19.83 0.52 -18.99
C ASN A 341 21.04 -0.15 -19.64
N LEU A 342 20.94 -1.46 -19.82
CA LEU A 342 22.05 -2.28 -20.31
C LEU A 342 22.31 -2.10 -21.82
N GLU A 343 21.38 -1.57 -22.61
CA GLU A 343 21.62 -1.32 -24.03
C GLU A 343 22.69 -0.24 -24.25
N LEU A 344 22.79 0.71 -23.32
CA LEU A 344 23.84 1.74 -23.30
C LEU A 344 25.26 1.16 -23.14
N SER A 345 25.40 -0.09 -22.68
CA SER A 345 26.72 -0.74 -22.56
C SER A 345 27.33 -1.14 -23.91
N THR A 346 26.54 -1.18 -24.98
CA THR A 346 26.97 -1.60 -26.32
C THR A 346 27.29 -0.43 -27.26
N VAL A 347 26.99 0.81 -26.83
CA VAL A 347 27.21 2.01 -27.63
C VAL A 347 28.58 2.60 -27.25
N SER A 348 29.59 2.31 -28.08
CA SER A 348 30.94 2.90 -28.01
C SER A 348 30.97 4.40 -28.33
N ASP A 349 29.88 4.91 -28.89
CA ASP A 349 29.82 6.28 -29.36
C ASP A 349 29.16 7.15 -28.30
N LEU A 350 29.73 8.34 -28.10
CA LEU A 350 29.15 9.47 -27.38
C LEU A 350 27.89 9.95 -28.13
N VAL A 351 26.90 9.08 -28.30
CA VAL A 351 25.63 9.42 -28.92
C VAL A 351 24.93 10.30 -27.92
N GLU A 352 24.64 11.52 -28.36
CA GLU A 352 23.73 12.43 -27.67
C GLU A 352 22.53 11.63 -27.20
N ASN A 353 22.22 11.73 -25.89
CA ASN A 353 20.97 11.21 -25.34
C ASN A 353 19.83 11.60 -26.32
N PRO A 354 18.88 10.72 -26.68
CA PRO A 354 17.72 11.11 -27.48
C PRO A 354 16.90 12.26 -26.85
N LEU A 355 17.20 12.64 -25.60
CA LEU A 355 16.71 13.82 -24.87
C LEU A 355 17.70 15.02 -24.84
N GLY A 356 18.79 15.02 -25.61
CA GLY A 356 19.66 16.18 -25.86
C GLY A 356 20.68 16.53 -24.76
N GLY A 357 21.47 15.57 -24.28
CA GLY A 357 22.54 15.81 -23.30
C GLY A 357 23.69 14.79 -23.35
N VAL A 358 24.88 15.19 -22.90
CA VAL A 358 26.02 14.28 -22.65
C VAL A 358 25.57 13.24 -21.63
N ALA A 359 25.67 11.95 -21.94
CA ALA A 359 25.29 10.86 -21.04
C ALA A 359 26.13 10.90 -19.75
N ILE A 360 25.64 11.60 -18.73
CA ILE A 360 26.24 11.59 -17.39
C ILE A 360 25.59 10.42 -16.67
N ASN A 361 26.34 9.34 -16.54
CA ASN A 361 25.96 8.05 -15.94
C ASN A 361 25.63 8.21 -14.44
N THR A 362 24.49 8.86 -14.12
CA THR A 362 24.12 9.31 -12.76
C THR A 362 23.10 8.42 -12.06
N GLY A 363 22.53 7.43 -12.77
CA GLY A 363 21.54 6.50 -12.22
C GLY A 363 20.11 7.01 -12.17
N THR A 364 19.87 8.20 -12.70
CA THR A 364 18.52 8.76 -12.89
C THR A 364 17.81 8.04 -14.03
N PHE A 365 16.48 8.11 -14.08
CA PHE A 365 15.70 7.54 -15.18
C PHE A 365 16.10 8.13 -16.54
N GLU A 366 16.37 9.44 -16.59
CA GLU A 366 16.75 10.17 -17.80
C GLU A 366 18.23 9.93 -18.19
N ASN A 367 19.07 9.57 -17.21
CA ASN A 367 20.48 9.22 -17.42
C ASN A 367 20.87 7.98 -16.59
N PRO A 368 20.42 6.78 -17.01
CA PRO A 368 20.59 5.56 -16.25
C PRO A 368 22.02 5.05 -16.30
N PHE A 369 22.36 4.15 -15.38
CA PHE A 369 23.61 3.43 -15.43
C PHE A 369 23.69 2.47 -16.61
N SER A 370 24.84 2.41 -17.27
CA SER A 370 25.09 1.40 -18.32
C SER A 370 25.50 0.03 -17.74
N THR A 371 25.77 -0.06 -16.44
CA THR A 371 26.18 -1.30 -15.76
C THR A 371 25.55 -1.43 -14.38
N VAL A 372 25.27 -2.67 -13.97
CA VAL A 372 24.80 -2.98 -12.60
C VAL A 372 25.86 -2.62 -11.56
N ALA A 373 27.14 -2.82 -11.85
CA ALA A 373 28.23 -2.48 -10.94
C ALA A 373 28.26 -0.97 -10.61
N GLY A 374 28.04 -0.10 -11.60
CA GLY A 374 27.94 1.34 -11.39
C GLY A 374 26.77 1.72 -10.48
N ALA A 375 25.59 1.13 -10.71
CA ALA A 375 24.41 1.36 -9.87
C ALA A 375 24.62 0.89 -8.43
N LEU A 376 25.20 -0.30 -8.22
CA LEU A 376 25.50 -0.82 -6.89
C LEU A 376 26.51 0.05 -6.14
N ALA A 377 27.52 0.60 -6.83
CA ALA A 377 28.50 1.49 -6.23
C ALA A 377 27.89 2.84 -5.78
N ALA A 378 26.82 3.30 -6.44
CA ALA A 378 26.10 4.52 -6.08
C ALA A 378 24.95 4.28 -5.07
N SER A 379 24.60 3.02 -4.83
CA SER A 379 23.45 2.65 -4.00
C SER A 379 23.69 2.93 -2.52
N GLN A 380 22.63 3.35 -1.84
CA GLN A 380 22.56 3.50 -0.37
C GLN A 380 21.59 2.47 0.21
N PRO A 381 21.61 2.20 1.54
CA PRO A 381 20.61 1.34 2.17
C PRO A 381 19.18 1.81 1.83
N ASN A 382 18.33 0.85 1.47
CA ASN A 382 16.94 0.98 0.98
C ASN A 382 16.79 1.46 -0.47
N ASP A 383 17.88 1.60 -1.23
CA ASP A 383 17.76 1.84 -2.67
C ASP A 383 17.27 0.59 -3.43
N LEU A 384 16.58 0.84 -4.54
CA LEU A 384 16.17 -0.14 -5.53
C LEU A 384 17.02 0.01 -6.80
N VAL A 385 17.82 -0.99 -7.13
CA VAL A 385 18.47 -1.06 -8.45
C VAL A 385 17.47 -1.61 -9.45
N TYR A 386 17.01 -0.79 -10.40
CA TYR A 386 16.01 -1.18 -11.39
C TYR A 386 16.64 -1.34 -12.77
N VAL A 387 16.69 -2.59 -13.25
CA VAL A 387 17.45 -2.99 -14.43
C VAL A 387 16.51 -3.20 -15.61
N GLN A 388 16.68 -2.37 -16.64
CA GLN A 388 16.04 -2.59 -17.93
C GLN A 388 16.77 -3.69 -18.71
N SER A 389 15.97 -4.60 -19.26
CA SER A 389 16.39 -5.73 -20.08
C SER A 389 17.18 -5.30 -21.32
N SER A 390 18.18 -6.11 -21.68
CA SER A 390 18.87 -6.04 -22.97
C SER A 390 19.04 -7.45 -23.52
N THR A 391 18.98 -7.61 -24.83
CA THR A 391 19.18 -8.90 -25.52
C THR A 391 20.64 -9.32 -25.62
N ASN A 392 21.58 -8.37 -25.56
CA ASN A 392 23.01 -8.61 -25.84
C ASN A 392 23.92 -8.40 -24.63
N ALA A 393 23.54 -7.51 -23.72
CA ALA A 393 24.38 -7.16 -22.58
C ALA A 393 24.44 -8.29 -21.54
N LYS A 394 25.63 -8.50 -20.98
CA LYS A 394 25.90 -9.51 -19.95
C LYS A 394 26.29 -8.82 -18.66
N ILE A 395 25.65 -9.20 -17.56
CA ILE A 395 25.97 -8.72 -16.22
C ILE A 395 26.98 -9.71 -15.61
N PRO A 396 28.20 -9.28 -15.22
CA PRO A 396 29.16 -10.15 -14.53
C PRO A 396 28.70 -10.49 -13.10
N SER A 397 29.49 -11.24 -12.34
CA SER A 397 29.21 -11.48 -10.92
C SER A 397 29.20 -10.18 -10.11
N PHE A 398 28.34 -10.10 -9.10
CA PHE A 398 28.30 -8.96 -8.19
C PHE A 398 27.88 -9.37 -6.76
N VAL A 399 28.14 -8.46 -5.82
CA VAL A 399 27.68 -8.55 -4.44
C VAL A 399 26.59 -7.51 -4.26
N LEU A 400 25.42 -7.92 -3.79
CA LEU A 400 24.34 -7.02 -3.44
C LEU A 400 24.55 -6.56 -1.98
N PRO A 401 24.71 -5.24 -1.72
CA PRO A 401 24.89 -4.74 -0.36
C PRO A 401 23.64 -4.97 0.49
N GLU A 402 23.80 -4.96 1.82
CA GLU A 402 22.64 -5.01 2.73
C GLU A 402 21.64 -3.89 2.44
N ARG A 403 20.35 -4.23 2.53
CA ARG A 403 19.22 -3.33 2.31
C ARG A 403 19.13 -2.75 0.91
N VAL A 404 19.85 -3.27 -0.08
CA VAL A 404 19.69 -2.88 -1.49
C VAL A 404 18.98 -3.99 -2.22
N SER A 405 17.84 -3.67 -2.84
CA SER A 405 17.12 -4.65 -3.67
C SER A 405 17.44 -4.42 -5.15
N ILE A 406 17.45 -5.49 -5.93
CA ILE A 406 17.64 -5.44 -7.39
C ILE A 406 16.48 -6.11 -8.10
N LEU A 407 15.81 -5.34 -8.95
CA LEU A 407 14.63 -5.75 -9.70
C LEU A 407 14.91 -5.54 -11.18
N SER A 408 14.48 -6.46 -12.03
CA SER A 408 14.43 -6.21 -13.46
C SER A 408 13.03 -5.82 -13.93
N ASN A 409 12.96 -5.22 -15.11
CA ASN A 409 11.70 -4.96 -15.80
C ASN A 409 11.15 -6.18 -16.59
N GLY A 410 11.74 -7.36 -16.40
CA GLY A 410 11.33 -8.60 -17.05
C GLY A 410 9.92 -9.04 -16.62
N PRO A 411 9.74 -9.50 -15.36
CA PRO A 411 8.41 -9.77 -14.80
C PRO A 411 7.68 -8.45 -14.48
N VAL A 412 6.37 -8.55 -14.22
CA VAL A 412 5.60 -7.45 -13.64
C VAL A 412 6.10 -7.21 -12.21
N GLN A 413 6.54 -6.00 -11.92
CA GLN A 413 7.04 -5.62 -10.60
C GLN A 413 5.98 -4.77 -9.91
N LEU A 414 5.56 -5.16 -8.71
CA LEU A 414 4.60 -4.42 -7.89
C LEU A 414 5.30 -3.88 -6.64
N LEU A 415 4.98 -2.63 -6.27
CA LEU A 415 5.39 -2.02 -5.02
C LEU A 415 4.19 -1.48 -4.27
N ASP A 416 4.14 -1.68 -2.96
CA ASP A 416 3.12 -1.06 -2.13
C ASP A 416 3.54 0.37 -1.75
N THR A 417 2.59 1.29 -1.81
CA THR A 417 2.76 2.72 -1.52
C THR A 417 1.76 3.17 -0.47
N ASN A 418 2.14 4.14 0.38
CA ASN A 418 1.20 4.72 1.34
C ASN A 418 0.01 5.43 0.67
N GLN A 419 0.18 5.88 -0.57
CA GLN A 419 -0.83 6.67 -1.28
C GLN A 419 -1.87 5.82 -2.04
N LEU A 420 -1.42 4.81 -2.80
CA LEU A 420 -2.25 4.06 -3.73
C LEU A 420 -2.35 2.56 -3.41
N GLY A 421 -1.67 2.06 -2.37
CA GLY A 421 -1.47 0.63 -2.19
C GLY A 421 -0.53 0.08 -3.25
N SER A 422 -0.83 -1.09 -3.81
CA SER A 422 0.04 -1.77 -4.78
C SER A 422 0.01 -1.10 -6.16
N VAL A 423 1.17 -0.67 -6.63
CA VAL A 423 1.36 -0.06 -7.96
C VAL A 423 2.36 -0.86 -8.78
N GLN A 424 2.11 -1.00 -10.07
CA GLN A 424 3.07 -1.60 -11.00
C GLN A 424 4.18 -0.60 -11.34
N LEU A 425 5.43 -1.05 -11.28
CA LEU A 425 6.56 -0.24 -11.72
C LEU A 425 6.47 0.02 -13.24
N PRO A 426 6.71 1.27 -13.69
CA PRO A 426 6.78 1.59 -15.11
C PRO A 426 7.77 0.68 -15.85
N LEU A 427 7.44 0.32 -17.08
CA LEU A 427 8.24 -0.54 -17.98
C LEU A 427 8.39 -2.00 -17.53
N SER A 428 7.83 -2.43 -16.40
CA SER A 428 7.88 -3.83 -15.96
C SER A 428 6.94 -4.73 -16.77
N GLY A 429 7.20 -6.03 -16.80
CA GLY A 429 6.38 -7.01 -17.53
C GLY A 429 6.78 -7.21 -18.99
N THR A 430 8.02 -6.90 -19.37
CA THR A 430 8.51 -7.10 -20.75
C THR A 430 8.66 -8.57 -21.15
N GLY A 431 8.77 -9.48 -20.19
CA GLY A 431 9.08 -10.89 -20.40
C GLY A 431 10.56 -11.18 -20.74
N ILE A 432 11.40 -10.15 -20.88
CA ILE A 432 12.81 -10.30 -21.22
C ILE A 432 13.65 -10.17 -19.95
N LEU A 433 14.29 -11.26 -19.51
CA LEU A 433 15.12 -11.25 -18.30
C LEU A 433 16.56 -10.80 -18.63
N PRO A 434 17.12 -9.79 -17.94
CA PRO A 434 18.54 -9.45 -18.08
C PRO A 434 19.43 -10.63 -17.72
N ARG A 435 20.48 -10.86 -18.52
CA ARG A 435 21.35 -12.02 -18.37
C ARG A 435 22.53 -11.75 -17.45
N VAL A 436 22.59 -12.46 -16.32
CA VAL A 436 23.75 -12.51 -15.42
C VAL A 436 24.61 -13.72 -15.77
N THR A 437 25.90 -13.52 -16.01
CA THR A 437 26.86 -14.59 -16.38
C THR A 437 27.76 -15.06 -15.24
N GLY A 438 27.69 -14.41 -14.08
CA GLY A 438 28.41 -14.78 -12.88
C GLY A 438 27.49 -15.12 -11.71
N ALA A 439 28.08 -15.32 -10.53
CA ALA A 439 27.31 -15.53 -9.30
C ALA A 439 26.86 -14.20 -8.67
N ILE A 440 25.70 -14.22 -8.02
CA ILE A 440 25.17 -13.15 -7.17
C ILE A 440 25.45 -13.54 -5.72
N THR A 441 26.14 -12.68 -4.98
CA THR A 441 26.32 -12.84 -3.53
C THR A 441 25.41 -11.87 -2.79
N LEU A 442 24.61 -12.37 -1.85
CA LEU A 442 23.57 -11.61 -1.16
C LEU A 442 24.06 -11.01 0.16
N GLY A 443 23.61 -9.78 0.45
CA GLY A 443 23.47 -9.25 1.80
C GLY A 443 22.09 -9.59 2.40
N GLY A 444 21.72 -8.95 3.51
CA GLY A 444 20.40 -9.08 4.13
C GLY A 444 19.40 -7.99 3.71
N ASN A 445 18.12 -8.23 3.95
CA ASN A 445 16.99 -7.31 3.75
C ASN A 445 16.84 -6.83 2.30
N GLN A 446 16.78 -7.77 1.36
CA GLN A 446 16.88 -7.47 -0.07
C GLN A 446 16.07 -8.43 -0.93
N THR A 447 15.65 -7.94 -2.10
CA THR A 447 14.98 -8.72 -3.14
C THR A 447 15.88 -8.86 -4.36
N VAL A 448 15.95 -10.05 -4.95
CA VAL A 448 16.49 -10.32 -6.29
C VAL A 448 15.36 -10.84 -7.16
N SER A 449 14.91 -10.03 -8.12
CA SER A 449 13.77 -10.39 -8.97
C SER A 449 14.04 -10.22 -10.46
N GLY A 450 13.70 -11.26 -11.25
CA GLY A 450 13.53 -11.13 -12.69
C GLY A 450 14.80 -11.31 -13.53
N PHE A 451 15.77 -12.13 -13.12
CA PHE A 451 17.03 -12.31 -13.85
C PHE A 451 17.17 -13.69 -14.49
N ALA A 452 17.84 -13.74 -15.64
CA ALA A 452 18.34 -14.97 -16.25
C ALA A 452 19.81 -15.17 -15.83
N ILE A 453 20.04 -16.00 -14.81
CA ILE A 453 21.34 -16.18 -14.18
C ILE A 453 21.95 -17.49 -14.67
N LYS A 454 23.03 -17.40 -15.43
CA LYS A 454 23.79 -18.55 -15.92
C LYS A 454 25.24 -18.44 -15.48
N THR A 455 25.65 -19.26 -14.52
CA THR A 455 27.02 -19.27 -14.00
C THR A 455 27.75 -20.55 -14.41
N THR A 456 29.06 -20.46 -14.60
CA THR A 456 29.94 -21.65 -14.68
C THR A 456 30.47 -22.07 -13.31
N GLY A 457 30.22 -21.26 -12.27
CA GLY A 457 30.61 -21.55 -10.90
C GLY A 457 29.69 -22.59 -10.24
N ARG A 458 30.02 -22.93 -8.99
CA ARG A 458 29.26 -23.90 -8.20
C ARG A 458 27.81 -23.47 -8.00
N SER A 459 27.60 -22.24 -7.49
CA SER A 459 26.27 -21.71 -7.21
C SER A 459 25.97 -20.39 -7.91
N ALA A 460 24.71 -20.19 -8.33
CA ALA A 460 24.29 -18.98 -9.05
C ALA A 460 23.96 -17.83 -8.10
N ILE A 461 23.20 -18.12 -7.04
CA ILE A 461 22.89 -17.18 -5.96
C ILE A 461 23.38 -17.78 -4.66
N ARG A 462 24.12 -17.00 -3.87
CA ARG A 462 24.63 -17.44 -2.57
C ARG A 462 24.52 -16.38 -1.50
N GLY A 463 24.34 -16.79 -0.26
CA GLY A 463 24.31 -15.89 0.89
C GLY A 463 24.66 -16.62 2.18
N THR A 464 25.39 -15.93 3.06
CA THR A 464 25.81 -16.48 4.36
C THR A 464 25.56 -15.43 5.43
N GLN A 465 24.93 -15.83 6.55
CA GLN A 465 24.60 -14.93 7.67
C GLN A 465 23.75 -13.72 7.22
N ILE A 466 22.65 -14.02 6.54
CA ILE A 466 21.75 -13.02 5.97
C ILE A 466 20.34 -13.15 6.55
N SER A 467 19.54 -12.09 6.47
CA SER A 467 18.15 -12.09 6.94
C SER A 467 17.22 -11.49 5.91
N ASN A 468 15.95 -11.89 5.91
CA ASN A 468 14.85 -11.29 5.15
C ASN A 468 15.19 -11.09 3.66
N VAL A 469 15.65 -12.15 3.00
CA VAL A 469 15.94 -12.12 1.56
C VAL A 469 14.81 -12.74 0.75
N THR A 470 14.48 -12.12 -0.37
CA THR A 470 13.51 -12.62 -1.34
C THR A 470 14.21 -12.90 -2.66
N ILE A 471 14.12 -14.12 -3.16
CA ILE A 471 14.64 -14.54 -4.46
C ILE A 471 13.46 -15.00 -5.30
N GLN A 472 13.10 -14.22 -6.33
CA GLN A 472 11.88 -14.51 -7.08
C GLN A 472 11.95 -14.27 -8.58
N ASP A 473 11.13 -15.00 -9.34
CA ASP A 473 10.93 -14.79 -10.78
C ASP A 473 12.23 -14.88 -11.61
N ASN A 474 13.19 -15.68 -11.14
CA ASN A 474 14.47 -15.87 -11.82
C ASN A 474 14.48 -17.16 -12.64
N THR A 475 15.21 -17.14 -13.75
CA THR A 475 15.67 -18.36 -14.44
C THR A 475 17.12 -18.59 -14.08
N ILE A 476 17.43 -19.71 -13.44
CA ILE A 476 18.75 -20.00 -12.88
C ILE A 476 19.33 -21.23 -13.56
N ASN A 477 20.59 -21.17 -13.94
CA ASN A 477 21.37 -22.29 -14.46
C ASN A 477 22.76 -22.28 -13.80
N SER A 478 23.05 -23.31 -13.02
CA SER A 478 24.34 -23.53 -12.36
C SER A 478 24.80 -24.97 -12.52
N LEU A 479 26.03 -25.25 -12.10
CA LEU A 479 26.61 -26.58 -12.16
C LEU A 479 26.15 -27.48 -11.00
N TYR A 480 25.90 -26.88 -9.82
CA TYR A 480 25.44 -27.57 -8.61
C TYR A 480 24.21 -26.86 -8.02
N GLU A 481 24.36 -26.02 -7.00
CA GLU A 481 23.22 -25.33 -6.37
C GLU A 481 22.81 -24.11 -7.19
N GLY A 482 21.57 -24.00 -7.62
CA GLY A 482 21.04 -22.74 -8.15
C GLY A 482 21.04 -21.66 -7.06
N ILE A 483 20.56 -22.02 -5.88
CA ILE A 483 20.44 -21.13 -4.71
C ILE A 483 21.06 -21.83 -3.50
N TYR A 484 22.03 -21.18 -2.85
CA TYR A 484 22.77 -21.73 -1.72
C TYR A 484 22.82 -20.73 -0.55
N LEU A 485 22.00 -20.94 0.47
CA LEU A 485 21.89 -20.04 1.63
C LEU A 485 22.33 -20.73 2.92
N ILE A 486 23.24 -20.11 3.66
CA ILE A 486 23.73 -20.60 4.96
C ILE A 486 23.39 -19.61 6.07
N ASN A 487 22.88 -20.09 7.20
CA ASN A 487 22.48 -19.29 8.36
C ASN A 487 21.54 -18.13 7.95
N ALA A 488 20.57 -18.43 7.08
CA ALA A 488 19.63 -17.44 6.58
C ALA A 488 18.41 -17.34 7.50
N ILE A 489 18.03 -16.12 7.88
CA ILE A 489 16.84 -15.86 8.69
C ILE A 489 15.71 -15.41 7.78
N ASN A 490 14.55 -16.05 7.87
CA ASN A 490 13.36 -15.74 7.08
C ASN A 490 13.55 -15.64 5.54
N PRO A 491 14.21 -16.61 4.86
CA PRO A 491 14.36 -16.54 3.40
C PRO A 491 13.05 -16.87 2.67
N VAL A 492 12.77 -16.15 1.58
CA VAL A 492 11.67 -16.43 0.65
C VAL A 492 12.24 -16.75 -0.74
N ILE A 493 11.94 -17.94 -1.25
CA ILE A 493 12.35 -18.42 -2.57
C ILE A 493 11.08 -18.76 -3.36
N ALA A 494 10.69 -17.90 -4.30
CA ALA A 494 9.39 -17.99 -4.95
C ALA A 494 9.45 -17.90 -6.48
N ASN A 495 8.66 -18.71 -7.20
CA ASN A 495 8.47 -18.55 -8.64
C ASN A 495 9.76 -18.63 -9.49
N ASN A 496 10.79 -19.37 -9.06
CA ASN A 496 12.03 -19.51 -9.83
C ASN A 496 12.01 -20.77 -10.70
N ASN A 497 12.64 -20.70 -11.88
CA ASN A 497 12.98 -21.86 -12.71
C ASN A 497 14.47 -22.17 -12.53
N VAL A 498 14.77 -23.18 -11.72
CA VAL A 498 16.11 -23.54 -11.29
C VAL A 498 16.59 -24.79 -12.01
N ASP A 499 17.66 -24.65 -12.77
CA ASP A 499 18.47 -25.73 -13.33
C ASP A 499 19.74 -25.84 -12.48
N GLY A 500 19.65 -26.67 -11.44
CA GLY A 500 20.47 -26.66 -10.23
C GLY A 500 19.61 -27.05 -9.02
N SER A 501 20.19 -27.05 -7.82
CA SER A 501 19.43 -27.29 -6.57
C SER A 501 19.14 -26.03 -5.74
N ILE A 502 18.16 -26.11 -4.85
CA ILE A 502 17.92 -25.13 -3.79
C ILE A 502 18.42 -25.74 -2.49
N TYR A 503 19.35 -25.07 -1.80
CA TYR A 503 19.96 -25.57 -0.58
C TYR A 503 19.92 -24.51 0.52
N LEU A 504 19.26 -24.87 1.62
CA LEU A 504 19.19 -24.08 2.85
C LEU A 504 19.93 -24.81 3.97
N GLN A 505 20.96 -24.17 4.53
CA GLN A 505 21.70 -24.69 5.68
C GLN A 505 21.47 -23.82 6.91
N ASN A 506 21.05 -24.43 8.01
CA ASN A 506 20.85 -23.79 9.31
C ASN A 506 19.99 -22.52 9.19
N ALA A 507 18.94 -22.57 8.36
CA ALA A 507 18.00 -21.47 8.25
C ALA A 507 17.18 -21.36 9.54
N THR A 508 16.80 -20.15 9.94
CA THR A 508 16.00 -19.94 11.16
C THR A 508 14.83 -18.99 10.91
N GLY A 509 13.88 -18.96 11.86
CA GLY A 509 12.66 -18.17 11.71
C GLY A 509 11.67 -18.83 10.75
N THR A 510 11.16 -18.09 9.77
CA THR A 510 10.14 -18.57 8.82
C THR A 510 10.68 -18.59 7.38
N ALA A 511 11.02 -19.76 6.86
CA ALA A 511 11.45 -19.93 5.47
C ALA A 511 10.29 -20.34 4.55
N THR A 512 10.32 -19.88 3.30
CA THR A 512 9.35 -20.28 2.28
C THR A 512 10.05 -20.66 0.99
N VAL A 513 9.73 -21.84 0.45
CA VAL A 513 10.15 -22.32 -0.87
C VAL A 513 8.88 -22.67 -1.65
N VAL A 514 8.43 -21.78 -2.53
CA VAL A 514 7.11 -21.88 -3.16
C VAL A 514 7.12 -21.68 -4.66
N ASN A 515 6.29 -22.42 -5.40
CA ASN A 515 6.11 -22.23 -6.85
C ASN A 515 7.41 -22.32 -7.68
N ASN A 516 8.43 -23.03 -7.21
CA ASN A 516 9.66 -23.18 -7.99
C ASN A 516 9.55 -24.40 -8.90
N THR A 517 10.10 -24.30 -10.10
CA THR A 517 10.44 -25.47 -10.93
C THR A 517 11.92 -25.75 -10.72
N VAL A 518 12.27 -26.95 -10.27
CA VAL A 518 13.64 -27.36 -9.98
C VAL A 518 13.97 -28.61 -10.79
N ARG A 519 15.01 -28.52 -11.62
CA ARG A 519 15.53 -29.60 -12.46
C ARG A 519 17.05 -29.55 -12.45
N HIS A 520 17.70 -30.58 -12.98
CA HIS A 520 19.16 -30.64 -13.00
C HIS A 520 19.66 -31.30 -14.28
N THR A 521 19.80 -30.49 -15.33
CA THR A 521 20.18 -31.00 -16.66
C THR A 521 21.68 -31.32 -16.77
N ALA A 522 22.50 -30.75 -15.89
CA ALA A 522 23.92 -31.08 -15.82
C ALA A 522 24.14 -32.53 -15.37
N THR A 523 25.22 -33.15 -15.83
CA THR A 523 25.62 -34.51 -15.41
C THR A 523 26.35 -34.52 -14.06
N ALA A 524 26.74 -33.34 -13.55
CA ALA A 524 27.25 -33.19 -12.19
C ALA A 524 26.10 -33.44 -11.22
N ASN A 525 26.28 -34.25 -10.19
CA ASN A 525 25.20 -34.54 -9.25
C ASN A 525 24.92 -33.31 -8.36
N PRO A 526 23.65 -32.97 -8.05
CA PRO A 526 23.40 -32.10 -6.91
C PRO A 526 23.97 -32.77 -5.65
N VAL A 527 24.32 -31.95 -4.65
CA VAL A 527 25.09 -32.42 -3.49
C VAL A 527 24.35 -33.56 -2.76
N GLU A 528 23.03 -33.49 -2.66
CA GLU A 528 22.18 -34.55 -2.06
C GLU A 528 20.75 -34.58 -2.62
N SER A 529 20.15 -33.43 -2.93
CA SER A 529 18.76 -33.36 -3.45
C SER A 529 18.51 -32.11 -4.31
N TYR A 530 17.35 -32.07 -4.97
CA TYR A 530 16.90 -30.90 -5.74
C TYR A 530 16.49 -29.74 -4.84
N ILE A 531 15.74 -30.03 -3.77
CA ILE A 531 15.47 -29.09 -2.68
C ILE A 531 16.00 -29.72 -1.40
N HIS A 532 16.96 -29.06 -0.74
CA HIS A 532 17.58 -29.53 0.49
C HIS A 532 17.43 -28.49 1.59
N VAL A 533 16.87 -28.90 2.72
CA VAL A 533 16.91 -28.17 3.98
C VAL A 533 17.71 -28.98 4.98
N ARG A 534 18.85 -28.44 5.42
CA ARG A 534 19.70 -29.03 6.45
C ARG A 534 19.74 -28.11 7.66
N ASN A 535 19.27 -28.58 8.81
CA ASN A 535 19.27 -27.80 10.05
C ASN A 535 19.84 -28.61 11.19
N ASP A 536 21.05 -28.25 11.60
CA ASP A 536 21.76 -28.89 12.71
C ASP A 536 21.81 -27.98 13.96
N GLN A 537 21.01 -26.90 13.95
CA GLN A 537 20.85 -25.96 15.05
C GLN A 537 19.61 -25.07 14.85
N GLY A 538 19.14 -24.47 15.95
CA GLY A 538 18.14 -23.40 15.94
C GLY A 538 16.70 -23.88 15.78
N GLU A 539 15.83 -22.93 15.43
CA GLU A 539 14.40 -23.18 15.22
C GLU A 539 13.97 -22.67 13.84
N LEU A 540 13.26 -23.51 13.09
CA LEU A 540 12.82 -23.22 11.73
C LEU A 540 11.36 -23.65 11.51
N ASN A 541 10.54 -22.70 11.07
CA ASN A 541 9.26 -22.97 10.43
C ASN A 541 9.47 -22.87 8.92
N ILE A 542 9.21 -23.93 8.17
CA ILE A 542 9.42 -23.94 6.72
C ILE A 542 8.22 -24.50 5.95
N ALA A 543 7.81 -23.75 4.92
CA ALA A 543 6.83 -24.21 3.94
C ALA A 543 7.51 -24.45 2.58
N ILE A 544 7.46 -25.70 2.12
CA ILE A 544 7.87 -26.15 0.78
C ILE A 544 6.59 -26.49 0.03
N ALA A 545 6.08 -25.55 -0.77
CA ALA A 545 4.75 -25.68 -1.34
C ALA A 545 4.68 -25.43 -2.85
N ARG A 546 3.87 -26.20 -3.57
CA ARG A 546 3.58 -25.98 -5.00
C ARG A 546 4.84 -25.95 -5.88
N ASN A 547 5.91 -26.65 -5.48
CA ASN A 547 7.10 -26.78 -6.31
C ASN A 547 6.96 -27.96 -7.27
N THR A 548 7.59 -27.87 -8.43
CA THR A 548 7.76 -28.96 -9.38
C THR A 548 9.22 -29.38 -9.39
N VAL A 549 9.51 -30.60 -8.97
CA VAL A 549 10.84 -31.22 -9.06
C VAL A 549 10.81 -32.22 -10.21
N GLU A 550 11.63 -31.96 -11.22
CA GLU A 550 11.83 -32.85 -12.36
C GLU A 550 13.24 -33.44 -12.32
N GLY A 551 13.28 -34.72 -12.00
CA GLY A 551 14.49 -35.51 -11.93
C GLY A 551 15.19 -35.65 -13.28
N ASN A 552 16.50 -35.84 -13.24
CA ASN A 552 17.29 -36.23 -14.38
C ASN A 552 17.61 -37.73 -14.25
N PRO A 553 17.03 -38.58 -15.11
CA PRO A 553 17.23 -40.02 -15.05
C PRO A 553 18.69 -40.46 -15.26
N SER A 554 19.59 -39.57 -15.66
CA SER A 554 21.01 -39.85 -15.77
C SER A 554 21.75 -39.76 -14.44
N LEU A 555 21.16 -39.08 -13.44
CA LEU A 555 21.76 -38.87 -12.13
C LEU A 555 21.49 -40.06 -11.21
N ARG A 556 22.39 -40.24 -10.24
CA ARG A 556 22.26 -41.26 -9.20
C ARG A 556 22.08 -40.57 -7.86
N ASN A 557 21.26 -41.13 -6.98
CA ASN A 557 21.23 -40.77 -5.54
C ASN A 557 20.99 -39.28 -5.31
N SER A 558 19.89 -38.76 -5.85
CA SER A 558 19.48 -37.39 -5.59
C SER A 558 17.99 -37.37 -5.30
N ASP A 559 17.66 -37.04 -4.06
CA ASP A 559 16.28 -37.01 -3.61
C ASP A 559 15.57 -35.78 -4.17
N GLY A 560 14.25 -35.83 -4.26
CA GLY A 560 13.48 -34.68 -4.74
C GLY A 560 13.51 -33.55 -3.72
N ILE A 561 12.96 -33.83 -2.53
CA ILE A 561 12.96 -32.93 -1.39
C ILE A 561 13.60 -33.67 -0.21
N ASN A 562 14.70 -33.16 0.33
CA ASN A 562 15.38 -33.73 1.49
C ASN A 562 15.33 -32.75 2.68
N ILE A 563 14.90 -33.24 3.83
CA ILE A 563 15.01 -32.57 5.13
C ILE A 563 15.97 -33.36 6.01
N SER A 564 17.07 -32.71 6.41
CA SER A 564 18.10 -33.31 7.26
C SER A 564 18.26 -32.54 8.57
N VAL A 565 18.06 -33.22 9.70
CA VAL A 565 18.10 -32.60 11.04
C VAL A 565 19.00 -33.40 11.98
N CYS A 566 20.12 -32.84 12.42
CA CYS A 566 21.00 -33.52 13.39
C CYS A 566 21.48 -34.92 12.95
N THR A 567 21.68 -35.13 11.65
CA THR A 567 22.00 -36.45 11.07
C THR A 567 23.37 -36.97 11.52
N GLU A 568 23.66 -38.26 11.36
CA GLU A 568 24.96 -38.88 11.73
C GLU A 568 26.18 -38.13 11.18
N GLN A 569 26.04 -37.47 10.03
CA GLN A 569 27.10 -36.68 9.40
C GLN A 569 27.42 -35.40 10.18
N ILE A 570 26.43 -34.74 10.78
CA ILE A 570 26.60 -33.55 11.62
C ILE A 570 25.58 -33.62 12.77
N GLN A 571 26.08 -33.94 13.95
CA GLN A 571 25.29 -34.08 15.17
C GLN A 571 24.98 -32.72 15.79
N CYS A 572 23.76 -32.58 16.29
CA CYS A 572 23.38 -31.46 17.14
C CYS A 572 24.01 -31.58 18.52
N THR A 573 24.31 -30.45 19.15
CA THR A 573 24.76 -30.37 20.56
C THR A 573 23.64 -29.94 21.52
N SER A 574 22.46 -29.65 20.99
CA SER A 574 21.28 -29.18 21.72
C SER A 574 20.01 -29.45 20.92
N PRO A 575 18.83 -29.46 21.56
CA PRO A 575 17.54 -29.58 20.86
C PRO A 575 17.41 -28.61 19.68
N THR A 576 17.07 -29.15 18.51
CA THR A 576 16.84 -28.40 17.26
C THR A 576 15.40 -28.62 16.82
N ARG A 577 14.64 -27.53 16.63
CA ARG A 577 13.19 -27.59 16.40
C ARG A 577 12.82 -27.22 14.98
N LEU A 578 12.10 -28.10 14.29
CA LEU A 578 11.56 -27.79 12.97
C LEU A 578 10.05 -28.00 12.92
N SER A 579 9.35 -27.04 12.30
CA SER A 579 7.99 -27.21 11.81
C SER A 579 8.03 -27.19 10.29
N VAL A 580 7.76 -28.33 9.66
CA VAL A 580 7.94 -28.55 8.21
C VAL A 580 6.59 -28.80 7.55
N GLN A 581 6.30 -28.05 6.49
CA GLN A 581 5.13 -28.26 5.65
C GLN A 581 5.57 -28.52 4.21
N ILE A 582 5.32 -29.72 3.69
CA ILE A 582 5.59 -30.11 2.30
C ILE A 582 4.24 -30.31 1.61
N LEU A 583 3.78 -29.28 0.91
CA LEU A 583 2.39 -29.15 0.46
C LEU A 583 2.25 -29.03 -1.06
N ASN A 584 1.43 -29.88 -1.67
CA ASN A 584 1.05 -29.74 -3.08
C ASN A 584 2.24 -29.68 -4.06
N ASN A 585 3.34 -30.37 -3.77
CA ASN A 585 4.49 -30.45 -4.68
C ASN A 585 4.29 -31.58 -5.68
N THR A 586 4.92 -31.45 -6.85
CA THR A 586 5.05 -32.51 -7.85
C THR A 586 6.50 -32.95 -7.90
N VAL A 587 6.80 -34.23 -7.65
CA VAL A 587 8.16 -34.79 -7.65
C VAL A 587 8.19 -35.98 -8.61
N THR A 588 9.01 -35.90 -9.66
CA THR A 588 8.99 -36.91 -10.73
C THR A 588 10.36 -37.34 -11.23
N ASN A 589 10.45 -38.56 -11.74
CA ASN A 589 11.56 -39.08 -12.55
C ASN A 589 12.94 -39.07 -11.84
N LEU A 590 12.98 -39.48 -10.59
CA LEU A 590 14.21 -39.49 -9.78
C LEU A 590 14.96 -40.80 -9.89
N GLY A 591 16.27 -40.71 -10.15
CA GLY A 591 17.18 -41.84 -10.26
C GLY A 591 17.20 -42.48 -11.65
N ASN A 592 18.08 -43.48 -11.82
CA ASN A 592 18.28 -44.16 -13.11
C ASN A 592 17.84 -45.64 -13.09
N PRO A 593 16.79 -46.02 -13.84
CA PRO A 593 16.31 -47.41 -13.92
C PRO A 593 17.34 -48.39 -14.48
N ALA A 594 18.26 -47.94 -15.33
CA ALA A 594 19.29 -48.79 -15.92
C ALA A 594 20.43 -49.15 -14.94
N LEU A 595 20.46 -48.56 -13.74
CA LEU A 595 21.60 -48.62 -12.83
C LEU A 595 21.33 -49.38 -11.52
N ILE A 596 20.54 -50.45 -11.63
CA ILE A 596 20.21 -51.45 -10.60
C ILE A 596 21.49 -52.07 -9.98
N PRO A 597 21.55 -52.32 -8.65
CA PRO A 597 20.48 -52.20 -7.65
C PRO A 597 20.57 -50.95 -6.75
N ARG A 598 21.39 -49.94 -7.08
CA ARG A 598 21.90 -48.95 -6.11
C ARG A 598 21.24 -47.56 -6.12
N GLY A 599 20.06 -47.38 -6.69
CA GLY A 599 19.35 -46.10 -6.60
C GLY A 599 18.99 -45.79 -5.15
N LYS A 600 19.50 -44.68 -4.61
CA LYS A 600 19.14 -44.10 -3.29
C LYS A 600 18.50 -42.73 -3.49
N ALA A 601 17.49 -42.67 -4.36
CA ALA A 601 16.88 -41.41 -4.76
C ALA A 601 15.40 -41.46 -4.38
N ASP A 602 15.09 -40.88 -3.24
CA ASP A 602 13.74 -40.84 -2.69
C ASP A 602 12.98 -39.61 -3.22
N GLY A 603 11.65 -39.70 -3.30
CA GLY A 603 10.81 -38.58 -3.69
C GLY A 603 10.91 -37.45 -2.67
N ILE A 604 10.52 -37.77 -1.44
CA ILE A 604 10.68 -36.94 -0.26
C ILE A 604 11.45 -37.76 0.77
N ASP A 605 12.62 -37.28 1.20
CA ASP A 605 13.42 -37.89 2.27
C ASP A 605 13.45 -36.98 3.49
N PHE A 606 13.31 -37.57 4.67
CA PHE A 606 13.35 -36.88 5.94
C PHE A 606 14.23 -37.68 6.89
N ASN A 607 15.46 -37.21 7.11
CA ASN A 607 16.42 -37.83 8.00
C ASN A 607 16.63 -36.99 9.26
N GLN A 608 16.52 -37.62 10.42
CA GLN A 608 16.71 -36.96 11.70
C GLN A 608 17.51 -37.80 12.69
N GLY A 609 18.37 -37.13 13.47
CA GLY A 609 19.19 -37.78 14.50
C GLY A 609 19.07 -37.13 15.87
N ASN A 610 20.01 -37.46 16.76
CA ASN A 610 19.99 -37.04 18.17
C ASN A 610 19.62 -35.56 18.36
N TYR A 611 18.74 -35.28 19.34
CA TYR A 611 18.21 -33.95 19.67
C TYR A 611 17.21 -33.32 18.68
N ALA A 612 16.84 -34.00 17.58
CA ALA A 612 15.83 -33.48 16.67
C ALA A 612 14.42 -33.47 17.31
N GLN A 613 13.73 -32.35 17.18
CA GLN A 613 12.32 -32.18 17.56
C GLN A 613 11.54 -31.63 16.36
N VAL A 614 10.75 -32.47 15.72
CA VAL A 614 10.14 -32.16 14.41
C VAL A 614 8.63 -32.29 14.46
N ASN A 615 7.94 -31.28 13.95
CA ASN A 615 6.55 -31.37 13.54
C ASN A 615 6.48 -31.32 12.00
N THR A 616 5.85 -32.29 11.35
CA THR A 616 5.84 -32.38 9.87
C THR A 616 4.46 -32.63 9.29
N ILE A 617 4.13 -31.94 8.20
CA ILE A 617 2.94 -32.19 7.38
C ILE A 617 3.39 -32.41 5.94
N ILE A 618 3.12 -33.58 5.38
CA ILE A 618 3.37 -33.93 3.98
C ILE A 618 2.03 -34.19 3.32
N SER A 619 1.49 -33.21 2.60
CA SER A 619 0.10 -33.28 2.12
C SER A 619 -0.12 -32.81 0.69
N GLY A 620 -1.01 -33.51 -0.03
CA GLY A 620 -1.44 -33.13 -1.38
C GLY A 620 -0.35 -33.27 -2.45
N ASN A 621 0.76 -33.96 -2.17
CA ASN A 621 1.86 -34.08 -3.13
C ASN A 621 1.57 -35.15 -4.19
N THR A 622 2.09 -34.95 -5.39
CA THR A 622 2.13 -35.94 -6.47
C THR A 622 3.56 -36.44 -6.63
N ILE A 623 3.81 -37.72 -6.40
CA ILE A 623 5.14 -38.33 -6.43
C ILE A 623 5.11 -39.49 -7.42
N GLN A 624 5.95 -39.43 -8.46
CA GLN A 624 5.87 -40.40 -9.56
C GLN A 624 7.23 -40.82 -10.14
N ASN A 625 7.37 -42.09 -10.50
CA ASN A 625 8.56 -42.66 -11.15
C ASN A 625 9.83 -42.43 -10.31
N ILE A 626 9.86 -43.07 -9.15
CA ILE A 626 10.94 -42.95 -8.15
C ILE A 626 11.72 -44.26 -8.06
N GLU A 627 13.03 -44.21 -8.28
CA GLU A 627 13.89 -45.40 -8.33
C GLU A 627 14.25 -46.01 -6.96
N ASP A 628 13.88 -45.37 -5.85
CA ASP A 628 13.96 -45.93 -4.51
C ASP A 628 12.60 -45.85 -3.80
N ARG A 629 12.42 -44.95 -2.82
CA ARG A 629 11.17 -44.81 -2.06
C ARG A 629 10.48 -43.48 -2.34
N ALA A 630 9.15 -43.48 -2.37
CA ALA A 630 8.45 -42.24 -2.67
C ALA A 630 8.48 -41.24 -1.49
N ILE A 631 8.15 -41.69 -0.28
CA ILE A 631 8.30 -40.88 0.95
C ILE A 631 9.05 -41.70 2.00
N THR A 632 10.14 -41.14 2.53
CA THR A 632 10.90 -41.70 3.64
C THR A 632 10.89 -40.74 4.83
N ILE A 633 10.59 -41.26 6.01
CA ILE A 633 10.85 -40.59 7.29
C ILE A 633 11.67 -41.53 8.14
N ARG A 634 12.89 -41.12 8.47
CA ARG A 634 13.87 -41.92 9.20
C ARG A 634 14.45 -41.18 10.39
N SER A 635 14.33 -41.80 11.57
CA SER A 635 14.97 -41.32 12.81
C SER A 635 16.06 -42.28 13.28
N VAL A 636 17.23 -41.76 13.63
CA VAL A 636 18.31 -42.53 14.24
C VAL A 636 18.79 -41.84 15.53
N ALA A 637 18.40 -42.37 16.69
CA ALA A 637 18.75 -41.81 18.00
C ALA A 637 19.61 -42.78 18.82
N GLU A 638 20.93 -42.73 18.66
CA GLU A 638 21.89 -43.58 19.39
C GLU A 638 22.27 -43.04 20.78
N GLY A 639 21.81 -41.84 21.14
CA GLY A 639 22.02 -41.27 22.47
C GLY A 639 20.79 -40.56 22.99
N GLU A 640 20.46 -39.43 22.37
CA GLU A 640 19.43 -38.51 22.85
C GLU A 640 18.20 -38.59 21.97
N ALA A 641 17.03 -38.62 22.62
CA ALA A 641 15.80 -38.98 21.94
C ALA A 641 15.44 -38.02 20.79
N VAL A 642 15.00 -38.58 19.67
CA VAL A 642 14.29 -37.85 18.62
C VAL A 642 12.81 -37.75 18.99
N GLN A 643 12.21 -36.58 18.80
CA GLN A 643 10.76 -36.40 18.93
C GLN A 643 10.18 -36.01 17.57
N LEU A 644 9.22 -36.78 17.05
CA LEU A 644 8.51 -36.43 15.82
C LEU A 644 6.99 -36.52 15.99
N THR A 645 6.30 -35.44 15.61
CA THR A 645 4.86 -35.45 15.32
C THR A 645 4.65 -35.25 13.83
N GLY A 646 3.82 -36.07 13.18
CA GLY A 646 3.73 -36.09 11.72
C GLY A 646 2.34 -36.37 11.16
N THR A 647 2.06 -35.85 9.98
CA THR A 647 0.91 -36.24 9.15
C THR A 647 1.34 -36.37 7.69
N ILE A 648 1.05 -37.53 7.08
CA ILE A 648 1.22 -37.77 5.64
C ILE A 648 -0.17 -37.99 5.05
N SER A 649 -0.70 -37.02 4.30
CA SER A 649 -2.11 -37.11 3.87
C SER A 649 -2.40 -36.68 2.44
N SER A 650 -3.40 -37.32 1.82
CA SER A 650 -3.89 -36.93 0.50
C SER A 650 -2.81 -36.88 -0.59
N ASN A 651 -1.74 -37.68 -0.48
CA ASN A 651 -0.70 -37.76 -1.50
C ASN A 651 -1.07 -38.78 -2.59
N GLN A 652 -0.69 -38.49 -3.83
CA GLN A 652 -0.77 -39.42 -4.97
C GLN A 652 0.63 -39.94 -5.26
N ILE A 653 0.86 -41.23 -5.02
CA ILE A 653 2.16 -41.89 -5.11
C ILE A 653 2.05 -43.00 -6.16
N ASN A 654 2.80 -42.89 -7.25
CA ASN A 654 2.70 -43.80 -8.39
C ASN A 654 4.09 -44.27 -8.87
N ASN A 655 4.28 -45.56 -9.10
CA ASN A 655 5.51 -46.14 -9.65
C ASN A 655 6.77 -45.80 -8.83
N PHE A 656 7.04 -46.63 -7.83
CA PHE A 656 8.22 -46.56 -6.99
C PHE A 656 8.84 -47.96 -6.89
N ARG A 657 10.15 -48.02 -6.67
CA ARG A 657 10.86 -49.30 -6.74
C ARG A 657 10.82 -50.11 -5.44
N ARG A 658 10.87 -49.44 -4.28
CA ARG A 658 10.87 -50.11 -2.96
C ARG A 658 9.59 -49.84 -2.20
N ASP A 659 9.52 -48.71 -1.50
CA ASP A 659 8.43 -48.39 -0.59
C ASP A 659 7.68 -47.14 -1.07
N GLY A 660 6.35 -47.16 -1.02
CA GLY A 660 5.55 -45.96 -1.27
C GLY A 660 5.71 -44.95 -0.13
N ILE A 661 5.47 -45.43 1.09
CA ILE A 661 5.74 -44.68 2.33
C ILE A 661 6.58 -45.57 3.24
N PHE A 662 7.74 -45.10 3.68
CA PHE A 662 8.67 -45.80 4.55
C PHE A 662 8.95 -45.02 5.82
N LEU A 663 8.54 -45.58 6.94
CA LEU A 663 8.75 -45.03 8.28
C LEU A 663 9.74 -45.93 9.01
N ASP A 664 10.90 -45.41 9.38
CA ASP A 664 11.98 -46.17 10.02
C ASP A 664 12.52 -45.45 11.26
N PHE A 665 12.29 -46.02 12.44
CA PHE A 665 12.65 -45.39 13.71
C PHE A 665 13.58 -46.28 14.51
N VAL A 666 14.78 -45.77 14.76
CA VAL A 666 15.89 -46.50 15.36
C VAL A 666 16.32 -45.83 16.68
N GLY A 667 16.73 -46.66 17.64
CA GLY A 667 17.30 -46.18 18.90
C GLY A 667 16.23 -45.61 19.82
N SER A 668 16.43 -44.42 20.40
CA SER A 668 15.53 -43.78 21.37
C SER A 668 14.53 -42.77 20.76
N SER A 669 13.89 -43.11 19.65
CA SER A 669 12.92 -42.20 18.97
C SER A 669 11.52 -42.28 19.59
N THR A 670 10.88 -41.14 19.85
CA THR A 670 9.45 -41.03 20.23
C THR A 670 8.67 -40.38 19.09
N VAL A 671 7.73 -41.11 18.50
CA VAL A 671 7.05 -40.71 17.27
C VAL A 671 5.54 -40.85 17.37
N GLU A 672 4.82 -39.83 16.95
CA GLU A 672 3.38 -39.82 16.72
C GLU A 672 3.13 -39.42 15.25
N ILE A 673 2.70 -40.36 14.40
CA ILE A 673 2.51 -40.08 12.97
C ILE A 673 1.23 -40.72 12.40
N SER A 674 0.47 -39.93 11.65
CA SER A 674 -0.68 -40.42 10.88
C SER A 674 -0.37 -40.46 9.39
N THR A 675 -0.88 -41.50 8.71
CA THR A 675 -0.97 -41.55 7.25
C THR A 675 -2.43 -41.67 6.86
N SER A 676 -2.97 -40.68 6.15
CA SER A 676 -4.40 -40.62 5.87
C SER A 676 -4.79 -40.22 4.46
N GLY A 677 -5.68 -40.98 3.83
CA GLY A 677 -6.23 -40.62 2.52
C GLY A 677 -5.19 -40.61 1.37
N ASN A 678 -4.06 -41.30 1.51
CA ASN A 678 -3.07 -41.40 0.44
C ASN A 678 -3.50 -42.46 -0.58
N HIS A 679 -3.15 -42.23 -1.85
CA HIS A 679 -3.28 -43.21 -2.92
C HIS A 679 -1.88 -43.66 -3.34
N VAL A 680 -1.56 -44.93 -3.11
CA VAL A 680 -0.24 -45.53 -3.35
C VAL A 680 -0.41 -46.67 -4.35
N SER A 681 0.06 -46.45 -5.57
CA SER A 681 0.01 -47.44 -6.65
C SER A 681 1.40 -47.73 -7.22
N ASN A 682 1.67 -48.98 -7.60
CA ASN A 682 2.90 -49.32 -8.32
C ASN A 682 2.61 -50.30 -9.47
N HIS A 683 2.96 -49.91 -10.70
CA HIS A 683 2.67 -50.73 -11.88
C HIS A 683 3.92 -51.35 -12.50
N ASN A 684 5.13 -50.89 -12.12
CA ASN A 684 6.32 -51.05 -12.95
C ASN A 684 7.51 -51.74 -12.27
N TYR A 685 7.53 -51.90 -10.95
CA TYR A 685 8.67 -52.48 -10.23
C TYR A 685 8.26 -53.70 -9.40
N PRO A 686 8.88 -54.88 -9.63
CA PRO A 686 8.73 -56.01 -8.72
C PRO A 686 9.40 -55.70 -7.37
N ASP A 687 8.98 -56.41 -6.33
CA ASP A 687 9.44 -56.31 -4.94
C ASP A 687 9.01 -55.04 -4.17
N SER A 688 7.98 -54.32 -4.61
CA SER A 688 7.52 -53.10 -3.93
C SER A 688 6.60 -53.36 -2.74
N ILE A 689 6.67 -52.50 -1.73
CA ILE A 689 5.77 -52.45 -0.57
C ILE A 689 5.02 -51.10 -0.58
N GLY A 690 3.72 -51.12 -0.29
CA GLY A 690 2.93 -49.88 -0.26
C GLY A 690 3.35 -48.96 0.89
N ILE A 691 3.09 -49.38 2.13
CA ILE A 691 3.42 -48.64 3.35
C ILE A 691 4.21 -49.54 4.30
N THR A 692 5.35 -49.06 4.77
CA THR A 692 6.22 -49.75 5.72
C THR A 692 6.41 -48.92 6.98
N ALA A 693 6.29 -49.53 8.15
CA ALA A 693 6.62 -48.94 9.44
C ALA A 693 7.50 -49.87 10.29
N LEU A 694 8.69 -49.41 10.63
CA LEU A 694 9.70 -50.17 11.37
C LEU A 694 10.10 -49.43 12.66
N THR A 695 10.21 -50.18 13.75
CA THR A 695 10.84 -49.70 14.99
C THR A 695 11.88 -50.69 15.50
N THR A 696 13.02 -50.16 15.92
CA THR A 696 14.15 -50.92 16.50
C THR A 696 14.69 -50.21 17.75
N GLY A 697 15.59 -50.85 18.49
CA GLY A 697 16.16 -50.31 19.73
C GLY A 697 15.10 -50.12 20.82
N THR A 698 14.92 -48.89 21.29
CA THR A 698 13.96 -48.49 22.35
C THR A 698 12.90 -47.51 21.82
N SER A 699 12.73 -47.45 20.50
CA SER A 699 11.84 -46.48 19.85
C SER A 699 10.39 -46.74 20.17
N GLN A 700 9.59 -45.69 20.27
CA GLN A 700 8.16 -45.72 20.55
C GLN A 700 7.42 -45.03 19.40
N LEU A 701 6.51 -45.75 18.76
CA LEU A 701 5.71 -45.26 17.66
C LEU A 701 4.22 -45.37 17.98
N GLN A 702 3.52 -44.25 17.95
CA GLN A 702 2.07 -44.17 17.80
C GLN A 702 1.77 -43.94 16.31
N LEU A 703 0.99 -44.84 15.69
CA LEU A 703 0.77 -44.86 14.25
C LEU A 703 -0.71 -45.01 13.89
N LEU A 704 -1.25 -44.03 13.16
CA LEU A 704 -2.57 -44.13 12.53
C LEU A 704 -2.40 -44.36 11.02
N LEU A 705 -2.92 -45.46 10.50
CA LEU A 705 -3.06 -45.72 9.07
C LEU A 705 -4.55 -45.71 8.71
N GLU A 706 -5.04 -44.61 8.16
CA GLU A 706 -6.49 -44.41 7.94
C GLU A 706 -6.84 -44.08 6.49
N SER A 707 -7.87 -44.73 5.92
CA SER A 707 -8.44 -44.34 4.63
C SER A 707 -7.44 -44.29 3.45
N ASN A 708 -6.31 -45.01 3.54
CA ASN A 708 -5.36 -45.10 2.44
C ASN A 708 -5.83 -46.12 1.41
N THR A 709 -5.58 -45.82 0.14
CA THR A 709 -5.74 -46.78 -0.96
C THR A 709 -4.37 -47.25 -1.40
N VAL A 710 -4.10 -48.54 -1.24
CA VAL A 710 -2.87 -49.18 -1.72
C VAL A 710 -3.23 -50.24 -2.74
N ASP A 711 -2.86 -49.99 -3.99
CA ASP A 711 -3.13 -50.87 -5.11
C ASP A 711 -1.85 -51.31 -5.81
N GLN A 712 -1.83 -52.59 -6.21
CA GLN A 712 -0.74 -53.17 -6.99
C GLN A 712 0.65 -53.14 -6.31
N ALA A 713 0.72 -53.19 -4.98
CA ALA A 713 1.98 -53.49 -4.29
C ALA A 713 2.36 -54.96 -4.52
N ASP A 714 3.63 -55.26 -4.82
CA ASP A 714 4.07 -56.60 -5.20
C ASP A 714 4.26 -57.55 -3.99
N ILE A 715 4.81 -57.05 -2.87
CA ILE A 715 5.08 -57.88 -1.67
C ILE A 715 4.01 -57.72 -0.60
N ASN A 716 3.82 -56.50 -0.09
CA ASN A 716 2.82 -56.20 0.94
C ASN A 716 2.19 -54.85 0.64
N ALA A 717 0.87 -54.74 0.78
CA ALA A 717 0.22 -53.43 0.82
C ALA A 717 0.67 -52.61 2.05
N ILE A 718 0.72 -53.25 3.22
CA ILE A 718 1.20 -52.66 4.48
C ILE A 718 2.12 -53.65 5.20
N TYR A 719 3.28 -53.18 5.67
CA TYR A 719 4.24 -53.93 6.49
C TYR A 719 4.57 -53.16 7.78
N ILE A 720 4.30 -53.76 8.94
CA ILE A 720 4.62 -53.18 10.25
C ILE A 720 5.52 -54.16 11.01
N HIS A 721 6.64 -53.68 11.55
CA HIS A 721 7.57 -54.52 12.30
C HIS A 721 8.18 -53.79 13.50
N ALA A 722 7.92 -54.31 14.70
CA ALA A 722 8.61 -53.95 15.92
C ALA A 722 9.63 -55.03 16.32
N THR A 723 10.88 -54.65 16.61
CA THR A 723 11.93 -55.56 17.09
C THR A 723 12.76 -54.93 18.23
N ASP A 724 13.76 -55.66 18.72
CA ASP A 724 14.58 -55.32 19.89
C ASP A 724 13.72 -55.07 21.14
N SER A 725 13.77 -53.87 21.73
CA SER A 725 12.96 -53.44 22.88
C SER A 725 11.99 -52.31 22.50
N SER A 726 11.65 -52.18 21.21
CA SER A 726 10.82 -51.09 20.71
C SER A 726 9.33 -51.30 20.97
N LYS A 727 8.54 -50.23 20.80
CA LYS A 727 7.09 -50.23 20.97
C LYS A 727 6.37 -49.64 19.75
N ILE A 728 5.32 -50.32 19.29
CA ILE A 728 4.34 -49.78 18.32
C ILE A 728 2.93 -49.89 18.88
N ASP A 729 2.24 -48.76 19.04
CA ASP A 729 0.79 -48.69 19.23
C ASP A 729 0.16 -48.19 17.92
N THR A 730 -0.67 -49.00 17.26
CA THR A 730 -1.16 -48.65 15.92
C THR A 730 -2.62 -48.96 15.67
N SER A 731 -3.29 -48.05 14.95
CA SER A 731 -4.63 -48.23 14.38
C SER A 731 -4.53 -48.31 12.86
N VAL A 732 -5.02 -49.41 12.28
CA VAL A 732 -5.12 -49.59 10.83
C VAL A 732 -6.60 -49.71 10.48
N GLN A 733 -7.16 -48.63 9.91
CA GLN A 733 -8.59 -48.54 9.70
C GLN A 733 -9.01 -47.93 8.37
N LEU A 734 -10.16 -48.39 7.85
CA LEU A 734 -10.79 -47.82 6.65
C LEU A 734 -9.92 -47.85 5.38
N ASN A 735 -8.84 -48.64 5.33
CA ASN A 735 -7.95 -48.70 4.17
C ASN A 735 -8.52 -49.62 3.08
N SER A 736 -8.18 -49.35 1.82
CA SER A 736 -8.49 -50.18 0.65
C SER A 736 -7.21 -50.79 0.08
N LEU A 737 -7.05 -52.11 0.18
CA LEU A 737 -5.83 -52.84 -0.15
C LEU A 737 -6.14 -53.89 -1.24
N THR A 738 -5.51 -53.80 -2.42
CA THR A 738 -5.87 -54.66 -3.58
C THR A 738 -4.83 -55.70 -4.02
N THR A 739 -3.78 -55.90 -3.24
CA THR A 739 -2.80 -57.01 -3.35
C THR A 739 -2.37 -57.46 -1.94
N ASP A 740 -1.95 -58.72 -1.74
CA ASP A 740 -1.55 -59.38 -0.48
C ASP A 740 -0.84 -58.45 0.57
N ASN A 741 -0.87 -58.57 1.90
CA ASN A 741 -1.62 -59.34 2.90
C ASN A 741 -1.43 -58.72 4.32
N LEU A 742 -1.48 -57.39 4.48
CA LEU A 742 -1.19 -56.66 5.75
C LEU A 742 -0.33 -57.46 6.75
N LYS A 743 0.99 -57.29 6.70
CA LYS A 743 1.91 -58.09 7.50
C LYS A 743 2.37 -57.30 8.72
N VAL A 744 2.07 -57.82 9.91
CA VAL A 744 2.44 -57.21 11.19
C VAL A 744 3.28 -58.19 11.99
N VAL A 745 4.47 -57.76 12.41
CA VAL A 745 5.45 -58.60 13.12
C VAL A 745 5.89 -57.93 14.42
N SER A 746 5.85 -58.69 15.50
CA SER A 746 6.54 -58.38 16.77
C SER A 746 7.60 -59.46 17.00
N SER A 747 8.85 -59.07 17.25
CA SER A 747 9.97 -59.99 17.48
C SER A 747 10.89 -59.54 18.61
N GLU A 748 11.78 -60.44 19.04
CA GLU A 748 12.73 -60.22 20.12
C GLU A 748 12.06 -59.86 21.46
N ASN A 749 12.22 -58.64 21.99
CA ASN A 749 11.59 -58.18 23.23
C ASN A 749 10.61 -57.01 22.96
N ALA A 750 10.19 -56.81 21.70
CA ALA A 750 9.35 -55.69 21.32
C ALA A 750 7.92 -55.80 21.86
N ASN A 751 7.23 -54.66 21.94
CA ASN A 751 5.83 -54.60 22.33
C ASN A 751 4.99 -53.97 21.22
N LEU A 752 4.04 -54.73 20.68
CA LEU A 752 3.15 -54.26 19.62
C LEU A 752 1.68 -54.35 20.06
N CYS A 753 0.93 -53.26 19.93
CA CYS A 753 -0.51 -53.19 20.17
C CYS A 753 -1.23 -52.75 18.89
N LEU A 754 -2.13 -53.58 18.37
CA LEU A 754 -2.78 -53.38 17.07
C LEU A 754 -4.31 -53.28 17.20
N GLN A 755 -4.87 -52.18 16.68
CA GLN A 755 -6.28 -52.06 16.32
C GLN A 755 -6.43 -52.24 14.80
N LEU A 756 -7.31 -53.16 14.40
CA LEU A 756 -7.73 -53.37 13.01
C LEU A 756 -9.24 -53.10 12.92
N ASP A 757 -9.65 -52.20 12.04
CA ASP A 757 -11.07 -51.85 11.86
C ASP A 757 -11.44 -51.51 10.41
N SER A 758 -12.42 -52.22 9.84
CA SER A 758 -13.12 -51.82 8.62
C SER A 758 -12.22 -51.59 7.40
N ASN A 759 -11.11 -52.36 7.28
CA ASN A 759 -10.31 -52.33 6.06
C ASN A 759 -10.95 -53.24 5.00
N ILE A 760 -10.80 -52.84 3.74
CA ILE A 760 -11.18 -53.62 2.58
C ILE A 760 -9.91 -54.28 2.05
N SER A 761 -9.81 -55.60 2.17
CA SER A 761 -8.70 -56.39 1.64
C SER A 761 -9.23 -57.58 0.87
N ASN A 762 -8.70 -57.84 -0.33
CA ASN A 762 -9.07 -59.01 -1.14
C ASN A 762 -8.18 -60.24 -0.83
N ALA A 763 -7.33 -60.16 0.18
CA ALA A 763 -6.30 -61.14 0.49
C ALA A 763 -6.27 -61.47 2.01
N SER A 764 -5.37 -62.36 2.44
CA SER A 764 -5.13 -62.67 3.86
C SER A 764 -4.49 -61.51 4.66
N MET A 765 -4.51 -61.56 5.99
CA MET A 765 -3.72 -60.68 6.86
C MET A 765 -2.78 -61.54 7.71
N ASN A 766 -1.50 -61.20 7.84
CA ASN A 766 -0.53 -62.03 8.54
C ASN A 766 -0.01 -61.35 9.81
N LEU A 767 -0.41 -61.85 10.96
CA LEU A 767 -0.02 -61.35 12.28
C LEU A 767 0.95 -62.35 12.92
N THR A 768 2.16 -61.91 13.25
CA THR A 768 3.21 -62.81 13.76
C THR A 768 3.87 -62.25 15.02
N GLN A 769 3.80 -63.02 16.10
CA GLN A 769 4.63 -62.86 17.30
C GLN A 769 5.79 -63.86 17.23
N ARG A 770 7.00 -63.42 17.55
CA ARG A 770 8.22 -64.24 17.65
C ARG A 770 8.98 -63.96 18.93
N ASP A 771 9.80 -64.92 19.33
CA ASP A 771 10.72 -64.79 20.46
C ASP A 771 9.99 -64.42 21.76
N PHE A 772 10.50 -63.46 22.53
CA PHE A 772 9.96 -63.00 23.81
C PHE A 772 9.06 -61.76 23.68
N SER A 773 8.72 -61.36 22.46
CA SER A 773 7.96 -60.14 22.19
C SER A 773 6.50 -60.27 22.65
N THR A 774 5.85 -59.14 22.91
CA THR A 774 4.41 -59.08 23.14
C THR A 774 3.68 -58.61 21.89
N PHE A 775 2.52 -59.22 21.63
CA PHE A 775 1.60 -58.81 20.58
C PHE A 775 0.20 -58.77 21.18
N HIS A 776 -0.30 -57.56 21.41
CA HIS A 776 -1.68 -57.29 21.79
C HIS A 776 -2.52 -56.92 20.56
N ARG A 777 -3.74 -57.42 20.52
CA ARG A 777 -4.71 -57.10 19.47
C ARG A 777 -6.05 -56.79 20.09
N GLU A 778 -6.74 -55.76 19.61
CA GLU A 778 -8.08 -55.46 20.08
C GLU A 778 -9.11 -56.51 19.67
N SER A 779 -10.04 -56.79 20.60
CA SER A 779 -11.18 -57.68 20.35
C SER A 779 -12.01 -57.25 19.12
N HIS A 780 -12.05 -58.17 18.16
CA HIS A 780 -12.57 -58.08 16.79
C HIS A 780 -13.46 -56.87 16.43
N VAL A 781 -13.00 -56.11 15.44
CA VAL A 781 -13.79 -55.16 14.64
C VAL A 781 -13.82 -55.68 13.20
N SER A 782 -14.94 -55.50 12.49
CA SER A 782 -15.23 -56.19 11.24
C SER A 782 -14.29 -55.77 10.10
N GLU A 783 -13.60 -56.72 9.48
CA GLU A 783 -12.90 -56.50 8.21
C GLU A 783 -13.81 -56.86 7.03
N ILE A 784 -13.72 -56.11 5.93
CA ILE A 784 -14.62 -56.25 4.77
C ILE A 784 -13.87 -56.99 3.65
N ASN A 785 -14.44 -58.09 3.17
CA ASN A 785 -13.90 -58.94 2.09
C ASN A 785 -12.55 -59.65 2.37
N THR A 786 -11.98 -59.53 3.57
CA THR A 786 -10.72 -60.19 3.96
C THR A 786 -10.86 -61.71 3.91
N GLN A 787 -10.02 -62.38 3.11
CA GLN A 787 -10.12 -63.83 2.89
C GLN A 787 -9.79 -64.64 4.16
N ARG A 788 -8.76 -64.25 4.92
CA ARG A 788 -8.32 -64.94 6.16
C ARG A 788 -7.38 -64.08 7.01
N ILE A 789 -7.49 -64.14 8.33
CA ILE A 789 -6.45 -63.61 9.24
C ILE A 789 -5.61 -64.80 9.74
N ASN A 790 -4.33 -64.83 9.38
CA ASN A 790 -3.37 -65.84 9.79
C ASN A 790 -2.55 -65.31 10.97
N SER A 791 -2.66 -65.97 12.12
CA SER A 791 -1.89 -65.63 13.32
C SER A 791 -0.84 -66.70 13.60
N LYS A 792 0.40 -66.27 13.90
CA LYS A 792 1.50 -67.14 14.35
C LYS A 792 2.09 -66.62 15.65
N GLY A 793 2.32 -67.50 16.62
CA GLY A 793 2.77 -67.13 17.98
C GLY A 793 1.61 -66.87 18.93
N THR A 794 1.89 -66.27 20.09
CA THR A 794 0.88 -65.96 21.11
C THR A 794 0.40 -64.52 20.96
N LEU A 795 -0.85 -64.34 20.51
CA LEU A 795 -1.50 -63.03 20.40
C LEU A 795 -2.49 -62.88 21.56
N THR A 796 -2.33 -61.82 22.36
CA THR A 796 -3.20 -61.53 23.49
C THR A 796 -4.31 -60.57 23.06
N GLU A 797 -5.56 -61.01 23.19
CA GLU A 797 -6.71 -60.14 22.95
C GLU A 797 -6.89 -59.15 24.11
N VAL A 798 -7.09 -57.87 23.79
CA VAL A 798 -7.32 -56.78 24.75
C VAL A 798 -8.66 -56.08 24.48
N PRO A 799 -9.25 -55.39 25.49
CA PRO A 799 -10.47 -54.62 25.28
C PRO A 799 -10.34 -53.60 24.13
N ARG A 800 -11.46 -53.26 23.48
CA ARG A 800 -11.47 -52.17 22.49
C ARG A 800 -10.98 -50.85 23.11
N ARG A 801 -10.30 -50.02 22.31
CA ARG A 801 -9.64 -48.76 22.72
C ARG A 801 -8.49 -48.95 23.72
N THR A 802 -7.88 -50.13 23.75
CA THR A 802 -6.64 -50.38 24.50
C THR A 802 -5.41 -50.13 23.63
N CYS A 803 -5.49 -50.51 22.35
CA CYS A 803 -4.48 -50.23 21.36
C CYS A 803 -4.88 -49.01 20.53
N GLY A 804 -3.90 -48.44 19.83
CA GLY A 804 -4.17 -47.50 18.75
C GLY A 804 -3.96 -46.04 19.09
N TRP A 805 -4.35 -45.21 18.13
CA TRP A 805 -4.28 -43.75 18.18
C TRP A 805 -5.34 -43.20 19.16
N PRO A 806 -4.99 -42.28 20.08
CA PRO A 806 -5.91 -41.77 21.12
C PRO A 806 -7.12 -40.99 20.58
#